data_AF-A0A815LCJ9-F1
#
_entry.id   AF-A0A815LCJ9-F1
#
_cell.length_a   1.000
_cell.length_b   1.000
_cell.length_c   1.000
_cell.angle_alpha   90.00
_cell.angle_beta   90.00
_cell.angle_gamma   90.00
#
_symmetry.space_group_name_H-M   'P 1'
#
loop_
_entity.id
_entity.type
_entity.pdbx_description
1 polymer ?
#
loop_
_entity_poly.entity_id
_entity_poly.type
_entity_poly.pdbx_seq_one_letter_code
_entity_poly.pdbx_strand_id
1 'polypeptide(L)'
;MERNTMYNNFSTNQLQLETFPDELFLEIFQYIEPIDLYNFKGLNKRIDCLVQCVKLNIFINLFNDCKLDYISSFSPTQIIHLQIFRSWPSMNLHRMTEIRSLTFDCIYLPKEQIDQIIETNLSCLERLTIHNVAHDLQTPLLDILFHGEHFPSLTICYLELKSYYNLTLNDAQSSSATNNKLRCFFVDRWKWNDLGSLFNQLPNLCRFETTFEKNYANVIRSIKPHLTIKHLRVTLDDPLHDLERLIQRTPNLNRLRVRGNLRRNPVIEYFEKLAEFLPSVVPLLQRFDCEIYCCSLDSEGNEFIIQQFHTFFKNIRYFSRQDQNQCYTTDMKTYLFDNKYEEFSMATNESQREILDIQPRKQWENGHGYCGETSIQSIGLYYGCWISQQLVRSINQGEFLLTDDGNDEETLKRLHFNYERWLFENKSKPQYKDYCVWLKNHLLQKHPCIITVYLDDDEKDEDYDHIMPAIGIQSHSSKDSYDPNDILFFYNLFHLKLLERKLNVNDMIQTRNSCRCQMKNGGCIPRDINYGYAILGIKDDQHVTLPIQLKVNVSDEPNVSTGSLPILMDGTILISNLQFNRDYVLLRYKTHRFVPTSGDIQHFLRSNYQFRHDFRASQSTYTYHDPEKIPSNGSTYYRCVPAKDIHSHKTDEEL
;
A
#
# COMPACT_ATOMS: atom_id res chain seq x y z
N MET A 1 19.11 53.46 -0.76
CA MET A 1 19.87 54.44 0.04
C MET A 1 18.97 54.80 1.21
N GLU A 2 19.12 54.38 2.46
CA GLU A 2 20.17 53.74 3.25
C GLU A 2 19.52 52.61 4.07
N ARG A 3 20.06 51.39 4.03
CA ARG A 3 19.85 50.30 5.00
C ARG A 3 20.65 49.10 4.49
N ASN A 4 21.95 49.11 4.73
CA ASN A 4 22.81 47.93 4.64
C ASN A 4 24.07 48.21 5.44
N THR A 5 24.01 47.88 6.73
CA THR A 5 25.17 47.68 7.59
C THR A 5 24.68 47.11 8.92
N MET A 6 24.80 45.78 9.07
CA MET A 6 25.06 45.01 10.30
C MET A 6 24.57 43.57 10.11
N TYR A 7 25.34 42.79 9.35
CA TYR A 7 25.32 41.33 9.47
C TYR A 7 26.62 40.94 10.19
N ASN A 8 26.50 40.60 11.48
CA ASN A 8 27.15 39.48 12.15
C ASN A 8 27.11 39.68 13.67
N ASN A 9 26.65 38.63 14.37
CA ASN A 9 26.54 38.40 15.82
C ASN A 9 25.22 38.78 16.51
N PHE A 10 24.19 37.91 16.46
CA PHE A 10 23.14 37.88 17.49
C PHE A 10 22.51 36.48 17.70
N SER A 11 22.44 36.08 18.97
CA SER A 11 21.83 34.86 19.51
C SER A 11 20.34 35.03 19.86
N THR A 12 19.53 34.03 19.51
CA THR A 12 18.30 33.50 20.16
C THR A 12 17.10 34.39 20.56
N ASN A 13 17.03 35.68 20.23
CA ASN A 13 15.81 36.48 20.48
C ASN A 13 15.25 37.10 19.19
N GLN A 14 14.40 36.38 18.45
CA GLN A 14 13.64 36.93 17.32
C GLN A 14 12.13 36.91 17.56
N LEU A 15 11.51 38.08 17.42
CA LEU A 15 10.12 38.25 16.98
C LEU A 15 10.08 37.70 15.55
N GLN A 16 9.57 36.49 15.34
CA GLN A 16 9.24 36.02 13.98
C GLN A 16 7.92 36.69 13.59
N LEU A 17 8.03 37.91 13.05
CA LEU A 17 6.97 38.44 12.19
C LEU A 17 7.19 37.74 10.85
N GLU A 18 6.51 36.61 10.62
CA GLU A 18 6.50 35.98 9.30
C GLU A 18 5.68 36.87 8.34
N THR A 19 6.27 37.97 7.86
CA THR A 19 5.94 38.44 6.53
C THR A 19 6.57 37.45 5.56
N PHE A 20 5.74 36.83 4.71
CA PHE A 20 6.11 35.77 3.77
C PHE A 20 7.57 35.86 3.28
N PRO A 21 8.39 34.78 3.42
CA PRO A 21 9.74 34.78 2.87
C PRO A 21 9.68 34.99 1.34
N ASP A 22 10.68 35.67 0.78
CA ASP A 22 10.76 35.99 -0.66
C ASP A 22 10.61 34.74 -1.55
N GLU A 23 10.97 33.56 -1.03
CA GLU A 23 10.79 32.27 -1.71
C GLU A 23 9.31 31.86 -1.87
N LEU A 24 8.45 32.17 -0.89
CA LEU A 24 7.01 31.93 -1.02
C LEU A 24 6.35 32.97 -1.93
N PHE A 25 6.91 34.18 -2.01
CA PHE A 25 6.49 35.19 -2.97
C PHE A 25 6.66 34.67 -4.41
N LEU A 26 7.76 33.96 -4.68
CA LEU A 26 8.00 33.28 -5.95
C LEU A 26 7.07 32.07 -6.17
N GLU A 27 6.75 31.30 -5.12
CA GLU A 27 5.71 30.25 -5.18
C GLU A 27 4.28 30.79 -5.35
N ILE A 28 4.01 32.07 -5.11
CA ILE A 28 2.69 32.65 -5.39
C ILE A 28 2.59 33.01 -6.89
N PHE A 29 3.70 33.38 -7.53
CA PHE A 29 3.73 33.70 -8.96
C PHE A 29 3.44 32.49 -9.87
N GLN A 30 3.76 31.26 -9.45
CA GLN A 30 3.40 30.05 -10.20
C GLN A 30 1.89 29.78 -10.28
N TYR A 31 1.08 30.45 -9.43
CA TYR A 31 -0.38 30.37 -9.46
C TYR A 31 -1.04 31.56 -10.16
N ILE A 32 -0.25 32.49 -10.71
CA ILE A 32 -0.73 33.62 -11.51
C ILE A 32 -0.66 33.21 -12.97
N GLU A 33 -1.82 33.07 -13.62
CA GLU A 33 -1.91 32.81 -15.06
C GLU A 33 -1.13 33.89 -15.82
N PRO A 34 -0.33 33.55 -16.85
CA PRO A 34 0.47 34.53 -17.59
C PRO A 34 -0.33 35.73 -18.11
N ILE A 35 -1.62 35.56 -18.40
CA ILE A 35 -2.54 36.62 -18.85
C ILE A 35 -2.73 37.73 -17.78
N ASP A 36 -2.65 37.37 -16.50
CA ASP A 36 -2.84 38.29 -15.37
C ASP A 36 -1.60 39.15 -15.12
N LEU A 37 -0.41 38.72 -15.57
CA LEU A 37 0.84 39.50 -15.52
C LEU A 37 0.81 40.69 -16.50
N TYR A 38 0.02 40.60 -17.58
CA TYR A 38 -0.15 41.68 -18.55
C TYR A 38 -1.25 42.66 -18.19
N ASN A 39 -2.10 42.36 -17.18
CA ASN A 39 -3.21 43.21 -16.76
C ASN A 39 -3.01 43.74 -15.33
N PHE A 40 -2.20 44.80 -15.21
CA PHE A 40 -1.79 45.43 -13.94
C PHE A 40 -2.93 45.75 -12.96
N LYS A 41 -4.16 46.04 -13.45
CA LYS A 41 -5.32 46.31 -12.58
C LYS A 41 -5.85 45.06 -11.87
N GLY A 42 -5.78 43.89 -12.50
CA GLY A 42 -6.18 42.61 -11.90
C GLY A 42 -5.16 42.12 -10.87
N LEU A 43 -3.87 42.31 -11.19
CA LEU A 43 -2.76 42.00 -10.29
C LEU A 43 -2.81 42.83 -9.01
N ASN A 44 -3.02 44.15 -9.10
CA ASN A 44 -3.14 45.02 -7.91
C ASN A 44 -4.31 44.63 -7.01
N LYS A 45 -5.47 44.24 -7.56
CA LYS A 45 -6.62 43.82 -6.73
C LYS A 45 -6.33 42.53 -5.96
N ARG A 46 -5.61 41.57 -6.55
CA ARG A 46 -5.25 40.31 -5.89
C ARG A 46 -4.08 40.50 -4.92
N ILE A 47 -3.09 41.32 -5.26
CA ILE A 47 -2.01 41.72 -4.35
C ILE A 47 -2.58 42.51 -3.18
N ASP A 48 -3.47 43.47 -3.38
CA ASP A 48 -4.16 44.19 -2.31
C ASP A 48 -4.97 43.22 -1.43
N CYS A 49 -5.61 42.21 -2.01
CA CYS A 49 -6.29 41.17 -1.24
C CYS A 49 -5.32 40.27 -0.46
N LEU A 50 -4.14 39.96 -1.01
CA LEU A 50 -3.06 39.20 -0.35
C LEU A 50 -2.38 40.01 0.77
N VAL A 51 -2.20 41.31 0.55
CA VAL A 51 -1.64 42.28 1.50
C VAL A 51 -2.65 42.63 2.60
N GLN A 52 -3.95 42.69 2.30
CA GLN A 52 -5.01 42.75 3.31
C GLN A 52 -5.16 41.43 4.07
N CYS A 53 -4.74 40.31 3.49
CA CYS A 53 -4.62 39.00 4.13
C CYS A 53 -3.26 38.78 4.81
N VAL A 54 -2.48 39.83 5.14
CA VAL A 54 -1.25 39.70 5.94
C VAL A 54 -1.60 38.95 7.23
N LYS A 55 -1.28 37.66 7.23
CA LYS A 55 -1.44 36.73 8.33
C LYS A 55 -0.44 37.16 9.39
N LEU A 56 -0.87 38.01 10.32
CA LEU A 56 -0.04 38.33 11.47
C LEU A 56 -0.08 37.13 12.43
N ASN A 57 0.77 36.14 12.21
CA ASN A 57 1.01 35.07 13.17
C ASN A 57 1.80 35.64 14.34
N ILE A 58 1.12 36.08 15.40
CA ILE A 58 1.80 36.49 16.62
C ILE A 58 2.08 35.23 17.45
N PHE A 59 3.36 34.91 17.63
CA PHE A 59 3.80 33.86 18.53
C PHE A 59 4.37 34.47 19.82
N ILE A 60 3.58 34.49 20.89
CA ILE A 60 3.98 35.07 22.18
C ILE A 60 4.66 33.99 23.02
N ASN A 61 5.95 33.74 22.77
CA ASN A 61 6.73 32.79 23.56
C ASN A 61 8.00 33.39 24.20
N LEU A 62 8.42 34.61 23.81
CA LEU A 62 9.73 35.17 24.20
C LEU A 62 9.75 36.69 24.48
N PHE A 63 8.61 37.36 24.64
CA PHE A 63 8.60 38.81 24.90
C PHE A 63 8.88 39.13 26.37
N ASN A 64 9.84 40.04 26.61
CA ASN A 64 9.83 40.85 27.83
C ASN A 64 8.67 41.85 27.72
N ASP A 65 8.00 42.14 28.84
CA ASP A 65 6.73 42.91 28.92
C ASP A 65 6.71 44.19 28.06
N CYS A 66 7.86 44.86 27.90
CA CYS A 66 8.01 46.13 27.17
C CYS A 66 7.73 46.07 25.65
N LYS A 67 7.64 44.88 25.03
CA LYS A 67 7.38 44.75 23.58
C LYS A 67 5.93 44.42 23.22
N LEU A 68 5.09 44.08 24.21
CA LEU A 68 3.68 43.77 23.98
C LEU A 68 2.85 45.03 23.66
N ASP A 69 3.27 46.20 24.16
CA ASP A 69 2.65 47.50 23.82
C ASP A 69 2.83 47.89 22.34
N TYR A 70 3.85 47.33 21.66
CA TYR A 70 3.98 47.52 20.21
C TYR A 70 2.92 46.72 19.45
N ILE A 71 2.52 45.55 19.97
CA ILE A 71 1.47 44.72 19.37
C ILE A 71 0.10 45.41 19.50
N SER A 72 -0.16 46.10 20.62
CA SER A 72 -1.39 46.87 20.80
C SER A 72 -1.51 48.10 19.90
N SER A 73 -0.43 48.48 19.19
CA SER A 73 -0.42 49.53 18.18
C SER A 73 -0.89 49.07 16.78
N PHE A 74 -0.93 47.76 16.51
CA PHE A 74 -1.55 47.24 15.30
C PHE A 74 -3.07 47.42 15.37
N SER A 75 -3.71 47.71 14.24
CA SER A 75 -5.17 47.79 14.20
C SER A 75 -5.74 46.40 14.57
N PRO A 76 -6.57 46.28 15.61
CA PRO A 76 -7.15 45.00 16.03
C PRO A 76 -7.93 44.27 14.92
N THR A 77 -8.33 45.00 13.87
CA THR A 77 -8.99 44.48 12.66
C THR A 77 -8.06 43.71 11.71
N GLN A 78 -6.75 43.66 11.98
CA GLN A 78 -5.76 43.02 11.10
C GLN A 78 -5.30 41.63 11.61
N ILE A 79 -5.70 41.23 12.81
CA ILE A 79 -5.26 39.96 13.41
C ILE A 79 -6.28 38.87 13.09
N ILE A 80 -5.94 38.01 12.12
CA ILE A 80 -6.79 36.89 11.68
C ILE A 80 -6.44 35.59 12.45
N HIS A 81 -5.16 35.40 12.80
CA HIS A 81 -4.64 34.22 13.48
C HIS A 81 -3.87 34.65 14.74
N LEU A 82 -4.23 34.12 15.91
CA LEU A 82 -3.58 34.47 17.18
C LEU A 82 -3.13 33.21 17.93
N GLN A 83 -1.87 33.18 18.37
CA GLN A 83 -1.33 32.09 19.19
C GLN A 83 -0.74 32.60 20.51
N ILE A 84 -1.26 32.10 21.64
CA ILE A 84 -0.93 32.61 22.97
C ILE A 84 -0.38 31.49 23.85
N PHE A 85 0.94 31.47 24.05
CA PHE A 85 1.63 30.46 24.86
C PHE A 85 2.26 31.04 26.14
N ARG A 86 1.95 32.30 26.47
CA ARG A 86 2.35 32.98 27.71
C ARG A 86 1.30 34.00 28.12
N SER A 87 1.25 34.30 29.43
CA SER A 87 0.40 35.36 29.98
C SER A 87 0.59 36.68 29.24
N TRP A 88 -0.52 37.32 28.88
CA TRP A 88 -0.54 38.66 28.30
C TRP A 88 -1.54 39.56 29.07
N PRO A 89 -1.13 40.15 30.21
CA PRO A 89 -2.04 40.87 31.11
C PRO A 89 -2.75 42.07 30.49
N SER A 90 -2.12 42.71 29.50
CA SER A 90 -2.68 43.87 28.77
C SER A 90 -3.52 43.48 27.55
N MET A 91 -3.72 42.19 27.28
CA MET A 91 -4.52 41.74 26.15
C MET A 91 -5.99 42.13 26.32
N ASN A 92 -6.58 42.68 25.24
CA ASN A 92 -8.02 42.94 25.19
C ASN A 92 -8.61 42.33 23.92
N LEU A 93 -9.09 41.09 24.03
CA LEU A 93 -9.66 40.34 22.91
C LEU A 93 -10.97 40.96 22.38
N HIS A 94 -11.70 41.74 23.17
CA HIS A 94 -12.90 42.44 22.69
C HIS A 94 -12.60 43.42 21.56
N ARG A 95 -11.35 43.86 21.41
CA ARG A 95 -10.94 44.73 20.30
C ARG A 95 -10.65 43.92 19.04
N MET A 96 -10.35 42.63 19.14
CA MET A 96 -9.90 41.77 18.04
C MET A 96 -11.05 40.95 17.44
N THR A 97 -12.08 41.62 16.94
CA THR A 97 -13.32 40.97 16.46
C THR A 97 -13.15 40.13 15.19
N GLU A 98 -12.05 40.34 14.45
CA GLU A 98 -11.78 39.67 13.16
C GLU A 98 -10.96 38.38 13.29
N ILE A 99 -10.67 37.92 14.52
CA ILE A 99 -9.94 36.67 14.73
C ILE A 99 -10.75 35.51 14.15
N ARG A 100 -10.13 34.76 13.24
CA ARG A 100 -10.70 33.53 12.65
C ARG A 100 -10.07 32.26 13.19
N SER A 101 -8.86 32.36 13.74
CA SER A 101 -8.17 31.22 14.36
C SER A 101 -7.49 31.63 15.64
N LEU A 102 -7.80 30.94 16.73
CA LEU A 102 -7.21 31.19 18.04
C LEU A 102 -6.57 29.90 18.56
N THR A 103 -5.30 29.98 18.95
CA THR A 103 -4.57 28.91 19.65
C THR A 103 -4.09 29.44 20.99
N PHE A 104 -4.28 28.70 22.08
CA PHE A 104 -3.63 29.02 23.34
C PHE A 104 -3.36 27.81 24.21
N ASP A 105 -2.52 27.98 25.23
CA ASP A 105 -2.16 26.94 26.18
C ASP A 105 -2.54 27.35 27.61
N CYS A 106 -3.42 26.58 28.23
CA CYS A 106 -3.95 26.87 29.57
C CYS A 106 -2.88 26.77 30.68
N ILE A 107 -1.74 26.11 30.46
CA ILE A 107 -0.65 26.07 31.47
C ILE A 107 -0.03 27.45 31.66
N TYR A 108 0.00 28.27 30.62
CA TYR A 108 0.74 29.52 30.62
C TYR A 108 -0.13 30.77 30.75
N LEU A 109 -1.45 30.61 30.76
CA LEU A 109 -2.41 31.71 30.92
C LEU A 109 -3.01 31.75 32.33
N PRO A 110 -3.02 32.91 33.00
CA PRO A 110 -3.81 33.13 34.21
C PRO A 110 -5.30 32.88 33.93
N LYS A 111 -6.02 32.42 34.95
CA LYS A 111 -7.45 32.11 34.85
C LYS A 111 -8.25 33.31 34.36
N GLU A 112 -7.93 34.52 34.81
CA GLU A 112 -8.63 35.74 34.41
C GLU A 112 -8.53 36.00 32.90
N GLN A 113 -7.40 35.66 32.28
CA GLN A 113 -7.25 35.80 30.82
C GLN A 113 -8.06 34.74 30.10
N ILE A 114 -8.08 33.51 30.60
CA ILE A 114 -8.89 32.42 30.03
C ILE A 114 -10.37 32.77 30.12
N ASP A 115 -10.83 33.26 31.27
CA ASP A 115 -12.19 33.75 31.48
C ASP A 115 -12.51 34.90 30.51
N GLN A 116 -11.57 35.83 30.28
CA GLN A 116 -11.73 36.88 29.26
C GLN A 116 -11.86 36.31 27.83
N ILE A 117 -11.07 35.28 27.46
CA ILE A 117 -11.22 34.61 26.15
C ILE A 117 -12.61 33.99 26.03
N ILE A 118 -13.05 33.32 27.08
CA ILE A 118 -14.34 32.62 27.20
C ILE A 118 -15.50 33.61 27.08
N GLU A 119 -15.44 34.74 27.78
CA GLU A 119 -16.49 35.76 27.79
C GLU A 119 -16.50 36.61 26.51
N THR A 120 -15.40 36.65 25.75
CA THR A 120 -15.33 37.42 24.50
C THR A 120 -16.11 36.72 23.39
N ASN A 121 -17.16 37.38 22.88
CA ASN A 121 -17.84 36.94 21.67
C ASN A 121 -16.93 37.16 20.45
N LEU A 122 -16.34 36.09 19.94
CA LEU A 122 -15.54 36.09 18.72
C LEU A 122 -16.41 35.56 17.57
N SER A 123 -17.28 36.42 17.05
CA SER A 123 -18.26 36.05 16.03
C SER A 123 -17.66 35.49 14.74
N CYS A 124 -16.41 35.87 14.43
CA CYS A 124 -15.68 35.44 13.24
C CYS A 124 -14.79 34.20 13.48
N LEU A 125 -14.72 33.67 14.71
CA LEU A 125 -13.82 32.56 15.03
C LEU A 125 -14.28 31.28 14.33
N GLU A 126 -13.47 30.78 13.41
CA GLU A 126 -13.72 29.55 12.63
C GLU A 126 -12.95 28.35 13.20
N ARG A 127 -11.80 28.59 13.84
CA ARG A 127 -10.91 27.57 14.41
C ARG A 127 -10.46 27.92 15.83
N LEU A 128 -10.56 26.96 16.74
CA LEU A 128 -10.09 27.07 18.13
C LEU A 128 -9.18 25.89 18.48
N THR A 129 -8.00 26.17 19.01
CA THR A 129 -7.04 25.15 19.49
C THR A 129 -6.65 25.48 20.93
N ILE A 130 -6.91 24.56 21.86
CA ILE A 130 -6.60 24.75 23.27
C ILE A 130 -5.68 23.63 23.73
N HIS A 131 -4.51 24.00 24.24
CA HIS A 131 -3.52 23.08 24.78
C HIS A 131 -3.61 22.98 26.31
N ASN A 132 -3.31 21.80 26.84
CA ASN A 132 -3.17 21.51 28.27
C ASN A 132 -4.32 22.02 29.17
N VAL A 133 -5.57 21.77 28.76
CA VAL A 133 -6.77 22.21 29.50
C VAL A 133 -6.74 21.72 30.96
N ALA A 134 -6.82 22.65 31.91
CA ALA A 134 -6.91 22.35 33.34
C ALA A 134 -8.31 21.82 33.70
N HIS A 135 -8.40 21.00 34.74
CA HIS A 135 -9.65 20.34 35.15
C HIS A 135 -10.80 21.31 35.45
N ASP A 136 -10.51 22.42 36.14
CA ASP A 136 -11.50 23.44 36.51
C ASP A 136 -12.00 24.28 35.31
N LEU A 137 -11.33 24.19 34.16
CA LEU A 137 -11.69 24.90 32.93
C LEU A 137 -12.48 24.02 31.95
N GLN A 138 -12.62 22.72 32.20
CA GLN A 138 -13.29 21.81 31.27
C GLN A 138 -14.77 22.18 31.07
N THR A 139 -15.51 22.37 32.15
CA THR A 139 -16.95 22.68 32.08
C THR A 139 -17.22 24.00 31.37
N PRO A 140 -16.58 25.13 31.73
CA PRO A 140 -16.77 26.40 31.00
C PRO A 140 -16.45 26.29 29.50
N LEU A 141 -15.37 25.59 29.14
CA LEU A 141 -14.98 25.43 27.73
C LEU A 141 -15.97 24.58 26.95
N LEU A 142 -16.50 23.51 27.55
CA LEU A 142 -17.52 22.67 26.91
C LEU A 142 -18.83 23.41 26.74
N ASP A 143 -19.24 24.18 27.76
CA ASP A 143 -20.45 24.98 27.68
C ASP A 143 -20.37 25.93 26.48
N ILE A 144 -19.24 26.60 26.28
CA ILE A 144 -19.04 27.44 25.10
C ILE A 144 -19.13 26.65 23.79
N LEU A 145 -18.45 25.50 23.73
CA LEU A 145 -18.42 24.68 22.52
C LEU A 145 -19.80 24.15 22.13
N PHE A 146 -20.66 23.81 23.10
CA PHE A 146 -21.96 23.22 22.82
C PHE A 146 -23.11 24.23 22.75
N HIS A 147 -23.02 25.35 23.47
CA HIS A 147 -24.04 26.40 23.39
C HIS A 147 -23.87 27.28 22.15
N GLY A 148 -22.65 27.41 21.60
CA GLY A 148 -22.41 28.04 20.29
C GLY A 148 -22.70 29.54 20.20
N GLU A 149 -23.21 30.16 21.27
CA GLU A 149 -23.55 31.59 21.33
C GLU A 149 -22.30 32.48 21.29
N HIS A 150 -21.21 32.05 21.90
CA HIS A 150 -19.96 32.80 21.97
C HIS A 150 -19.12 32.71 20.68
N PHE A 151 -19.19 31.58 19.97
CA PHE A 151 -18.44 31.33 18.74
C PHE A 151 -19.37 30.85 17.61
N PRO A 152 -20.24 31.74 17.10
CA PRO A 152 -21.24 31.37 16.11
C PRO A 152 -20.64 30.95 14.77
N SER A 153 -19.34 31.13 14.49
CA SER A 153 -18.71 30.68 13.23
C SER A 153 -17.79 29.47 13.41
N LEU A 154 -17.70 28.90 14.61
CA LEU A 154 -16.73 27.85 14.92
C LEU A 154 -17.07 26.56 14.16
N THR A 155 -16.14 26.12 13.32
CA THR A 155 -16.28 24.89 12.53
C THR A 155 -15.23 23.84 12.87
N ILE A 156 -14.09 24.25 13.46
CA ILE A 156 -12.97 23.38 13.82
C ILE A 156 -12.55 23.65 15.27
N CYS A 157 -12.52 22.61 16.10
CA CYS A 157 -12.03 22.72 17.46
C CYS A 157 -11.04 21.59 17.80
N TYR A 158 -9.91 21.96 18.40
CA TYR A 158 -8.88 21.06 18.91
C TYR A 158 -8.68 21.30 20.40
N LEU A 159 -8.81 20.25 21.21
CA LEU A 159 -8.63 20.26 22.66
C LEU A 159 -7.60 19.21 23.07
N GLU A 160 -6.50 19.66 23.66
CA GLU A 160 -5.52 18.77 24.28
C GLU A 160 -5.67 18.83 25.79
N LEU A 161 -6.04 17.71 26.40
CA LEU A 161 -6.22 17.60 27.84
C LEU A 161 -4.88 17.29 28.53
N LYS A 162 -4.65 17.88 29.71
CA LYS A 162 -3.48 17.51 30.52
C LYS A 162 -3.58 16.05 30.96
N SER A 163 -2.45 15.34 30.97
CA SER A 163 -2.25 13.88 30.95
C SER A 163 -2.89 13.00 32.04
N TYR A 164 -3.86 13.48 32.83
CA TYR A 164 -4.52 12.73 33.90
C TYR A 164 -6.03 13.03 34.07
N TYR A 165 -6.63 13.85 33.21
CA TYR A 165 -8.03 14.24 33.36
C TYR A 165 -8.89 13.75 32.21
N ASN A 166 -10.02 13.16 32.58
CA ASN A 166 -11.03 12.73 31.64
C ASN A 166 -12.14 13.76 31.59
N LEU A 167 -12.49 14.16 30.37
CA LEU A 167 -13.60 15.06 30.15
C LEU A 167 -14.93 14.31 30.32
N THR A 168 -15.80 14.84 31.17
CA THR A 168 -17.15 14.30 31.43
C THR A 168 -18.20 15.34 31.10
N LEU A 169 -19.21 14.94 30.35
CA LEU A 169 -20.42 15.73 30.18
C LEU A 169 -21.29 15.53 31.42
N ASN A 170 -21.52 16.58 32.21
CA ASN A 170 -22.47 16.49 33.31
C ASN A 170 -23.88 16.28 32.76
N ASP A 171 -24.62 15.27 33.24
CA ASP A 171 -25.98 14.94 32.79
C ASP A 171 -26.93 16.16 32.80
N ALA A 172 -26.71 17.12 33.71
CA ALA A 172 -27.47 18.36 33.82
C ALA A 172 -27.30 19.34 32.63
N GLN A 173 -26.20 19.25 31.87
CA GLN A 173 -25.92 20.08 30.69
C GLN A 173 -26.28 19.38 29.36
N SER A 174 -26.62 18.10 29.40
CA SER A 174 -26.80 17.25 28.21
C SER A 174 -28.09 17.49 27.41
N SER A 175 -29.10 18.18 27.97
CA SER A 175 -30.48 18.05 27.49
C SER A 175 -31.00 19.14 26.55
N SER A 176 -30.27 20.24 26.26
CA SER A 176 -30.80 21.30 25.38
C SER A 176 -29.82 21.98 24.42
N ALA A 177 -28.51 21.97 24.68
CA ALA A 177 -27.55 22.65 23.83
C ALA A 177 -27.06 21.73 22.70
N THR A 178 -27.25 22.14 21.45
CA THR A 178 -26.69 21.47 20.27
C THR A 178 -25.92 22.47 19.43
N ASN A 179 -24.66 22.15 19.11
CA ASN A 179 -23.86 22.93 18.18
C ASN A 179 -23.91 22.29 16.80
N ASN A 180 -24.74 22.87 15.93
CA ASN A 180 -24.92 22.42 14.56
C ASN A 180 -23.84 22.92 13.59
N LYS A 181 -22.90 23.75 14.03
CA LYS A 181 -21.88 24.36 13.14
C LYS A 181 -20.53 23.67 13.21
N LEU A 182 -20.20 23.06 14.34
CA LEU A 182 -18.93 22.35 14.51
C LEU A 182 -18.88 21.12 13.60
N ARG A 183 -17.88 21.07 12.71
CA ARG A 183 -17.69 20.00 11.72
C ARG A 183 -16.48 19.12 12.00
N CYS A 184 -15.47 19.66 12.66
CA CYS A 184 -14.25 18.95 13.01
C CYS A 184 -13.98 19.11 14.51
N PHE A 185 -13.87 18.00 15.22
CA PHE A 185 -13.57 17.99 16.64
C PHE A 185 -12.43 17.01 16.93
N PHE A 186 -11.38 17.53 17.55
CA PHE A 186 -10.19 16.80 17.94
C PHE A 186 -10.05 16.93 19.44
N VAL A 187 -10.03 15.82 20.16
CA VAL A 187 -9.91 15.83 21.61
C VAL A 187 -8.97 14.72 22.06
N ASP A 188 -7.92 15.06 22.79
CA ASP A 188 -7.10 14.00 23.40
C ASP A 188 -7.83 13.45 24.63
N ARG A 189 -7.91 12.11 24.74
CA ARG A 189 -8.51 11.36 25.87
C ARG A 189 -9.98 11.64 26.16
N TRP A 190 -10.86 11.00 25.40
CA TRP A 190 -12.29 10.97 25.65
C TRP A 190 -12.74 9.70 26.38
N LYS A 191 -13.80 9.81 27.19
CA LYS A 191 -14.45 8.67 27.83
C LYS A 191 -15.46 8.03 26.90
N TRP A 192 -15.39 6.70 26.75
CA TRP A 192 -16.37 5.93 25.98
C TRP A 192 -17.82 6.21 26.38
N ASN A 193 -18.06 6.44 27.68
CA ASN A 193 -19.40 6.60 28.22
C ASN A 193 -20.09 7.88 27.75
N ASP A 194 -19.32 8.89 27.40
CA ASP A 194 -19.83 10.22 27.08
C ASP A 194 -19.97 10.43 25.56
N LEU A 195 -19.55 9.44 24.77
CA LEU A 195 -19.54 9.54 23.30
C LEU A 195 -20.95 9.69 22.71
N GLY A 196 -21.94 9.02 23.29
CA GLY A 196 -23.34 9.16 22.89
C GLY A 196 -23.87 10.58 23.09
N SER A 197 -23.57 11.17 24.24
CA SER A 197 -23.94 12.56 24.56
C SER A 197 -23.22 13.56 23.64
N LEU A 198 -21.93 13.36 23.38
CA LEU A 198 -21.16 14.18 22.43
C LEU A 198 -21.78 14.18 21.03
N PHE A 199 -22.10 13.00 20.50
CA PHE A 199 -22.69 12.85 19.17
C PHE A 199 -24.10 13.44 19.07
N ASN A 200 -24.87 13.43 20.17
CA ASN A 200 -26.15 14.12 20.22
C ASN A 200 -25.98 15.66 20.23
N GLN A 201 -24.93 16.17 20.88
CA GLN A 201 -24.65 17.61 20.95
C GLN A 201 -24.00 18.16 19.68
N LEU A 202 -23.32 17.32 18.89
CA LEU A 202 -22.61 17.70 17.67
C LEU A 202 -23.14 16.96 16.42
N PRO A 203 -24.43 17.09 16.08
CA PRO A 203 -25.07 16.25 15.05
C PRO A 203 -24.53 16.44 13.63
N ASN A 204 -23.77 17.52 13.37
CA ASN A 204 -23.16 17.84 12.07
C ASN A 204 -21.66 17.53 12.03
N LEU A 205 -21.13 16.78 13.01
CA LEU A 205 -19.73 16.41 13.06
C LEU A 205 -19.36 15.55 11.84
N CYS A 206 -18.42 16.02 11.02
CA CYS A 206 -17.94 15.31 9.83
C CYS A 206 -16.62 14.59 10.08
N ARG A 207 -15.79 15.15 10.96
CA ARG A 207 -14.48 14.62 11.33
C ARG A 207 -14.34 14.58 12.85
N PHE A 208 -14.02 13.41 13.37
CA PHE A 208 -13.77 13.19 14.79
C PHE A 208 -12.41 12.53 15.00
N GLU A 209 -11.61 13.09 15.90
CA GLU A 209 -10.30 12.56 16.26
C GLU A 209 -10.17 12.48 17.77
N THR A 210 -9.90 11.30 18.32
CA THR A 210 -9.72 11.15 19.77
C THR A 210 -8.77 10.04 20.15
N THR A 211 -8.22 10.13 21.35
CA THR A 211 -7.66 8.99 22.10
C THR A 211 -8.73 8.51 23.07
N PHE A 212 -8.96 7.21 23.21
CA PHE A 212 -9.84 6.68 24.25
C PHE A 212 -9.01 6.03 25.36
N GLU A 213 -9.30 6.40 26.60
CA GLU A 213 -8.76 5.69 27.76
C GLU A 213 -9.44 4.31 27.95
N LYS A 214 -8.88 3.52 28.87
CA LYS A 214 -9.27 2.12 29.14
C LYS A 214 -10.77 1.89 29.29
N ASN A 215 -11.16 0.68 28.86
CA ASN A 215 -12.51 0.30 28.53
C ASN A 215 -13.40 -0.05 29.75
N TYR A 216 -14.68 0.32 29.67
CA TYR A 216 -15.78 -0.23 30.47
C TYR A 216 -16.85 -0.80 29.50
N ALA A 217 -16.79 -2.12 29.26
CA ALA A 217 -17.40 -2.86 28.13
C ALA A 217 -18.93 -2.75 27.89
N ASN A 218 -19.67 -1.94 28.65
CA ASN A 218 -21.13 -1.93 28.66
C ASN A 218 -21.80 -0.69 28.05
N VAL A 219 -21.05 0.36 27.67
CA VAL A 219 -21.66 1.69 27.50
C VAL A 219 -22.07 2.06 26.06
N ILE A 220 -21.54 1.40 25.02
CA ILE A 220 -21.85 1.77 23.62
C ILE A 220 -23.25 1.35 23.14
N ARG A 221 -23.96 0.49 23.88
CA ARG A 221 -25.28 -0.02 23.45
C ARG A 221 -26.32 1.09 23.19
N SER A 222 -26.17 2.25 23.83
CA SER A 222 -27.11 3.38 23.76
C SER A 222 -26.76 4.45 22.71
N ILE A 223 -25.63 4.36 22.01
CA ILE A 223 -25.22 5.39 21.03
C ILE A 223 -26.11 5.29 19.79
N LYS A 224 -26.77 6.40 19.42
CA LYS A 224 -27.53 6.52 18.17
C LYS A 224 -26.57 6.57 16.97
N PRO A 225 -26.95 6.03 15.79
CA PRO A 225 -26.14 6.17 14.58
C PRO A 225 -25.88 7.65 14.25
N HIS A 226 -24.62 7.99 13.96
CA HIS A 226 -24.18 9.33 13.60
C HIS A 226 -23.80 9.36 12.11
N LEU A 227 -24.73 9.83 11.28
CA LEU A 227 -24.65 9.69 9.83
C LEU A 227 -23.73 10.70 9.13
N THR A 228 -23.29 11.76 9.81
CA THR A 228 -22.46 12.80 9.16
C THR A 228 -20.96 12.53 9.27
N ILE A 229 -20.52 11.65 10.18
CA ILE A 229 -19.08 11.36 10.35
C ILE A 229 -18.59 10.61 9.12
N LYS A 230 -17.67 11.24 8.41
CA LYS A 230 -16.97 10.69 7.25
C LYS A 230 -15.55 10.29 7.62
N HIS A 231 -14.91 11.04 8.52
CA HIS A 231 -13.51 10.82 8.95
C HIS A 231 -13.45 10.52 10.44
N LEU A 232 -12.91 9.37 10.79
CA LEU A 232 -12.74 8.95 12.18
C LEU A 232 -11.27 8.60 12.41
N ARG A 233 -10.62 9.28 13.36
CA ARG A 233 -9.29 8.91 13.87
C ARG A 233 -9.39 8.54 15.34
N VAL A 234 -8.97 7.35 15.69
CA VAL A 234 -9.08 6.83 17.06
C VAL A 234 -7.75 6.28 17.51
N THR A 235 -7.27 6.70 18.67
CA THR A 235 -6.16 6.06 19.39
C THR A 235 -6.71 5.20 20.51
N LEU A 236 -6.33 3.93 20.57
CA LEU A 236 -6.83 2.95 21.55
C LEU A 236 -5.72 2.48 22.48
N ASP A 237 -6.04 2.47 23.79
CA ASP A 237 -5.17 1.94 24.84
C ASP A 237 -5.48 0.48 25.27
N ASP A 238 -6.67 -0.07 24.96
CA ASP A 238 -7.15 -1.43 25.34
C ASP A 238 -8.29 -1.94 24.37
N PRO A 239 -8.81 -3.20 24.45
CA PRO A 239 -9.28 -3.97 23.28
C PRO A 239 -10.60 -3.57 22.59
N LEU A 240 -10.74 -4.15 21.38
CA LEU A 240 -11.59 -3.86 20.22
C LEU A 240 -13.08 -3.61 20.34
N HIS A 241 -13.78 -4.34 21.22
CA HIS A 241 -15.21 -4.61 20.99
C HIS A 241 -16.06 -3.34 20.87
N ASP A 242 -15.56 -2.24 21.41
CA ASP A 242 -16.19 -0.95 21.42
C ASP A 242 -15.87 -0.11 20.17
N LEU A 243 -14.73 -0.32 19.51
CA LEU A 243 -14.47 0.28 18.19
C LEU A 243 -15.39 -0.31 17.12
N GLU A 244 -15.58 -1.64 17.09
CA GLU A 244 -16.51 -2.28 16.14
C GLU A 244 -17.92 -1.70 16.25
N ARG A 245 -18.39 -1.52 17.49
CA ARG A 245 -19.69 -0.90 17.76
C ARG A 245 -19.72 0.57 17.36
N LEU A 246 -18.66 1.34 17.62
CA LEU A 246 -18.56 2.72 17.15
C LEU A 246 -18.67 2.80 15.63
N ILE A 247 -17.95 1.93 14.93
CA ILE A 247 -17.94 1.83 13.46
C ILE A 247 -19.35 1.50 12.92
N GLN A 248 -20.06 0.54 13.55
CA GLN A 248 -21.47 0.23 13.23
C GLN A 248 -22.41 1.43 13.40
N ARG A 249 -22.06 2.37 14.29
CA ARG A 249 -22.82 3.61 14.49
C ARG A 249 -22.38 4.75 13.56
N THR A 250 -21.35 4.55 12.72
CA THR A 250 -20.90 5.54 11.72
C THR A 250 -20.91 4.95 10.30
N PRO A 251 -22.08 4.63 9.73
CA PRO A 251 -22.17 3.90 8.45
C PRO A 251 -21.66 4.67 7.23
N ASN A 252 -21.58 6.01 7.32
CA ASN A 252 -21.10 6.88 6.23
C ASN A 252 -19.58 7.16 6.29
N LEU A 253 -18.86 6.40 7.10
CA LEU A 253 -17.43 6.55 7.27
C LEU A 253 -16.70 6.24 5.95
N ASN A 254 -15.95 7.20 5.42
CA ASN A 254 -15.16 7.03 4.21
C ASN A 254 -13.66 6.90 4.49
N ARG A 255 -13.22 7.35 5.68
CA ARG A 255 -11.84 7.25 6.14
C ARG A 255 -11.79 6.89 7.62
N LEU A 256 -11.13 5.79 7.92
CA LEU A 256 -10.85 5.34 9.27
C LEU A 256 -9.34 5.38 9.50
N ARG A 257 -8.89 5.97 10.60
CA ARG A 257 -7.51 5.87 11.08
C ARG A 257 -7.51 5.34 12.51
N VAL A 258 -6.87 4.21 12.75
CA VAL A 258 -6.81 3.59 14.06
C VAL A 258 -5.37 3.53 14.52
N ARG A 259 -5.10 4.04 15.72
CA ARG A 259 -3.79 4.01 16.35
C ARG A 259 -3.80 3.07 17.55
N GLY A 260 -2.90 2.08 17.59
CA GLY A 260 -2.80 1.09 18.66
C GLY A 260 -1.42 1.03 19.31
N ASN A 261 -1.37 0.65 20.59
CA ASN A 261 -0.14 0.41 21.35
C ASN A 261 0.18 -1.09 21.45
N LEU A 262 1.37 -1.50 21.01
CA LEU A 262 1.80 -2.91 20.92
C LEU A 262 2.01 -3.63 22.26
N ARG A 263 1.98 -2.94 23.40
CA ARG A 263 2.40 -3.52 24.68
C ARG A 263 1.47 -4.59 25.29
N ARG A 264 0.23 -4.81 24.80
CA ARG A 264 -0.80 -5.54 25.58
C ARG A 264 -1.70 -6.58 24.87
N ASN A 265 -1.53 -6.87 23.59
CA ASN A 265 -2.28 -7.91 22.84
C ASN A 265 -1.53 -8.09 21.50
N PRO A 266 -1.62 -9.20 20.73
CA PRO A 266 -1.28 -9.18 19.31
C PRO A 266 -2.14 -8.15 18.57
N VAL A 267 -1.66 -6.90 18.53
CA VAL A 267 -2.24 -5.77 17.78
C VAL A 267 -2.38 -6.11 16.29
N ILE A 268 -1.61 -7.08 15.80
CA ILE A 268 -1.73 -7.65 14.46
C ILE A 268 -3.06 -8.38 14.29
N GLU A 269 -3.34 -9.38 15.13
CA GLU A 269 -4.61 -10.13 15.13
C GLU A 269 -5.82 -9.18 15.27
N TYR A 270 -5.63 -8.08 15.99
CA TYR A 270 -6.61 -6.99 16.02
C TYR A 270 -6.84 -6.38 14.64
N PHE A 271 -5.81 -5.81 14.03
CA PHE A 271 -5.98 -5.11 12.75
C PHE A 271 -6.51 -6.02 11.65
N GLU A 272 -6.19 -7.32 11.70
CA GLU A 272 -6.75 -8.35 10.83
C GLU A 272 -8.26 -8.51 11.04
N LYS A 273 -8.72 -8.78 12.26
CA LYS A 273 -10.16 -8.88 12.58
C LYS A 273 -10.93 -7.62 12.20
N LEU A 274 -10.32 -6.46 12.43
CA LEU A 274 -10.92 -5.19 12.04
C LEU A 274 -11.00 -5.06 10.52
N ALA A 275 -9.95 -5.43 9.77
CA ALA A 275 -9.95 -5.40 8.32
C ALA A 275 -10.99 -6.35 7.70
N GLU A 276 -11.22 -7.52 8.30
CA GLU A 276 -12.28 -8.46 7.89
C GLU A 276 -13.69 -7.93 8.19
N PHE A 277 -13.85 -7.21 9.30
CA PHE A 277 -15.12 -6.66 9.74
C PHE A 277 -15.58 -5.46 8.89
N LEU A 278 -14.66 -4.55 8.56
CA LEU A 278 -14.96 -3.25 7.94
C LEU A 278 -15.81 -3.31 6.64
N PRO A 279 -15.57 -4.21 5.67
CA PRO A 279 -16.34 -4.26 4.42
C PRO A 279 -17.82 -4.54 4.63
N SER A 280 -18.16 -5.36 5.63
CA SER A 280 -19.54 -5.74 5.92
C SER A 280 -20.33 -4.63 6.63
N VAL A 281 -19.64 -3.72 7.32
CA VAL A 281 -20.25 -2.72 8.19
C VAL A 281 -20.17 -1.30 7.62
N VAL A 282 -19.12 -0.99 6.87
CA VAL A 282 -18.88 0.33 6.29
C VAL A 282 -18.57 0.19 4.80
N PRO A 283 -19.59 -0.08 3.95
CA PRO A 283 -19.39 -0.30 2.52
C PRO A 283 -18.84 0.95 1.79
N LEU A 284 -18.95 2.13 2.40
CA LEU A 284 -18.44 3.40 1.86
C LEU A 284 -16.98 3.69 2.25
N LEU A 285 -16.33 2.80 3.02
CA LEU A 285 -14.95 3.00 3.47
C LEU A 285 -13.99 2.96 2.28
N GLN A 286 -13.35 4.08 1.99
CA GLN A 286 -12.39 4.20 0.89
C GLN A 286 -10.96 4.02 1.37
N ARG A 287 -10.69 4.40 2.63
CA ARG A 287 -9.32 4.43 3.17
C ARG A 287 -9.29 3.98 4.62
N PHE A 288 -8.39 3.05 4.93
CA PHE A 288 -8.14 2.57 6.27
C PHE A 288 -6.64 2.74 6.60
N ASP A 289 -6.34 3.63 7.55
CA ASP A 289 -4.99 3.88 8.04
C ASP A 289 -4.81 3.20 9.41
N CYS A 290 -3.76 2.42 9.60
CA CYS A 290 -3.38 1.84 10.89
C CYS A 290 -2.08 2.49 11.38
N GLU A 291 -2.05 3.04 12.58
CA GLU A 291 -0.86 3.59 13.21
C GLU A 291 -0.47 2.70 14.38
N ILE A 292 0.79 2.30 14.44
CA ILE A 292 1.25 1.40 15.50
C ILE A 292 2.38 2.07 16.23
N TYR A 293 2.24 2.17 17.55
CA TYR A 293 3.29 2.71 18.39
C TYR A 293 3.82 1.61 19.31
N CYS A 294 5.13 1.40 19.27
CA CYS A 294 5.81 0.60 20.28
C CYS A 294 6.91 1.42 20.94
N CYS A 295 6.86 1.50 22.26
CA CYS A 295 7.87 2.20 23.04
C CYS A 295 9.16 1.36 23.23
N SER A 296 9.23 0.12 22.75
CA SER A 296 10.32 -0.82 23.08
C SER A 296 10.47 -1.99 22.09
N LEU A 297 10.47 -1.75 20.78
CA LEU A 297 10.97 -2.77 19.84
C LEU A 297 12.49 -2.63 19.73
N ASP A 298 13.19 -3.75 19.85
CA ASP A 298 14.52 -3.90 19.28
C ASP A 298 14.43 -3.89 17.74
N SER A 299 15.57 -3.81 17.07
CA SER A 299 15.62 -3.75 15.60
C SER A 299 14.96 -4.96 14.93
N GLU A 300 15.06 -6.14 15.54
CA GLU A 300 14.47 -7.38 15.03
C GLU A 300 12.93 -7.39 15.12
N GLY A 301 12.35 -6.89 16.21
CA GLY A 301 10.90 -6.77 16.34
C GLY A 301 10.26 -5.80 15.35
N ASN A 302 10.97 -4.74 14.93
CA ASN A 302 10.48 -3.81 13.90
C ASN A 302 10.41 -4.47 12.52
N GLU A 303 11.40 -5.28 12.16
CA GLU A 303 11.48 -5.93 10.86
C GLU A 303 10.41 -7.02 10.72
N PHE A 304 10.22 -7.83 11.77
CA PHE A 304 9.15 -8.82 11.84
C PHE A 304 7.76 -8.20 11.68
N ILE A 305 7.49 -7.10 12.38
CA ILE A 305 6.22 -6.38 12.31
C ILE A 305 5.97 -5.82 10.90
N ILE A 306 6.98 -5.20 10.29
CA ILE A 306 6.87 -4.64 8.94
C ILE A 306 6.60 -5.75 7.91
N GLN A 307 7.25 -6.90 8.02
CA GLN A 307 7.04 -8.04 7.12
C GLN A 307 5.64 -8.65 7.24
N GLN A 308 5.07 -8.72 8.46
CA GLN A 308 3.70 -9.17 8.68
C GLN A 308 2.66 -8.17 8.15
N PHE A 309 2.90 -6.87 8.29
CA PHE A 309 2.00 -5.84 7.76
C PHE A 309 2.10 -5.67 6.23
N HIS A 310 3.23 -6.02 5.61
CA HIS A 310 3.45 -5.85 4.17
C HIS A 310 2.42 -6.58 3.30
N THR A 311 1.90 -7.73 3.74
CA THR A 311 0.87 -8.46 2.99
C THR A 311 -0.50 -7.78 3.04
N PHE A 312 -0.78 -6.98 4.08
CA PHE A 312 -2.08 -6.35 4.29
C PHE A 312 -2.13 -4.87 3.88
N PHE A 313 -0.98 -4.20 3.76
CA PHE A 313 -0.89 -2.75 3.56
C PHE A 313 -0.15 -2.34 2.28
N LYS A 314 -0.83 -1.54 1.44
CA LYS A 314 -0.32 -1.12 0.12
C LYS A 314 0.84 -0.13 0.15
N ASN A 315 1.03 0.60 1.25
CA ASN A 315 2.09 1.60 1.37
C ASN A 315 2.75 1.49 2.75
N ILE A 316 4.04 1.17 2.76
CA ILE A 316 4.90 1.17 3.95
C ILE A 316 6.00 2.21 3.74
N ARG A 317 6.15 3.16 4.67
CA ARG A 317 7.28 4.10 4.68
C ARG A 317 8.05 3.95 5.99
N TYR A 318 9.37 3.79 5.87
CA TYR A 318 10.29 3.60 6.99
C TYR A 318 10.92 4.93 7.41
N PHE A 319 10.96 5.22 8.71
CA PHE A 319 11.72 6.34 9.29
C PHE A 319 12.37 5.96 10.61
N SER A 320 13.60 6.48 10.81
CA SER A 320 14.49 6.23 11.94
C SER A 320 14.30 7.27 13.06
N ARG A 321 14.81 6.92 14.25
CA ARG A 321 14.52 7.34 15.64
C ARG A 321 14.53 8.83 16.01
N GLN A 322 14.62 9.78 15.08
CA GLN A 322 14.58 11.21 15.42
C GLN A 322 13.22 11.89 15.23
N ASP A 323 12.25 11.27 14.55
CA ASP A 323 10.90 11.84 14.43
C ASP A 323 9.77 10.79 14.54
N GLN A 324 8.62 11.24 14.99
CA GLN A 324 7.51 10.51 15.63
C GLN A 324 6.73 9.49 14.74
N ASN A 325 6.05 8.55 15.42
CA ASN A 325 4.88 7.71 15.03
C ASN A 325 4.80 7.17 13.58
N GLN A 326 4.86 5.84 13.44
CA GLN A 326 4.66 5.15 12.15
C GLN A 326 3.17 5.00 11.79
N CYS A 327 2.81 5.34 10.54
CA CYS A 327 1.47 5.17 9.97
C CYS A 327 1.52 4.25 8.76
N TYR A 328 0.78 3.15 8.82
CA TYR A 328 0.50 2.20 7.74
C TYR A 328 -0.84 2.57 7.08
N THR A 329 -0.98 2.41 5.77
CA THR A 329 -2.20 2.80 5.05
C THR A 329 -2.61 1.75 4.02
N THR A 330 -3.88 1.34 4.04
CA THR A 330 -4.49 0.46 3.05
C THR A 330 -5.58 1.19 2.26
N ASP A 331 -5.52 1.07 0.94
CA ASP A 331 -6.61 1.46 0.04
C ASP A 331 -7.56 0.28 -0.16
N MET A 332 -8.71 0.35 0.50
CA MET A 332 -9.72 -0.72 0.51
C MET A 332 -10.38 -0.91 -0.86
N LYS A 333 -10.32 0.06 -1.78
CA LYS A 333 -10.91 -0.08 -3.14
C LYS A 333 -10.21 -1.13 -4.00
N THR A 334 -9.03 -1.58 -3.57
CA THR A 334 -8.18 -2.51 -4.30
C THR A 334 -7.92 -3.82 -3.57
N TYR A 335 -8.58 -4.01 -2.43
CA TYR A 335 -8.51 -5.25 -1.67
C TYR A 335 -9.52 -6.24 -2.26
N LEU A 336 -9.04 -7.28 -2.94
CA LEU A 336 -9.87 -8.33 -3.53
C LEU A 336 -10.20 -9.37 -2.46
N PHE A 337 -11.47 -9.45 -2.06
CA PHE A 337 -11.97 -10.32 -0.98
C PHE A 337 -12.12 -11.80 -1.34
N ASP A 338 -11.74 -12.21 -2.56
CA ASP A 338 -11.95 -13.60 -3.03
C ASP A 338 -10.82 -14.58 -2.64
N ASN A 339 -9.77 -14.12 -1.96
CA ASN A 339 -8.84 -15.06 -1.33
C ASN A 339 -9.45 -15.52 -0.01
N LYS A 340 -10.11 -16.69 -0.04
CA LYS A 340 -10.35 -17.49 1.17
C LYS A 340 -9.03 -17.61 1.93
N TYR A 341 -8.95 -16.98 3.09
CA TYR A 341 -7.89 -17.30 4.05
C TYR A 341 -8.21 -18.69 4.62
N GLU A 342 -7.30 -19.61 4.35
CA GLU A 342 -7.10 -20.77 5.21
C GLU A 342 -6.72 -20.24 6.60
N GLU A 343 -7.31 -20.83 7.65
CA GLU A 343 -7.08 -20.48 9.04
C GLU A 343 -5.56 -20.47 9.35
N PHE A 344 -4.96 -19.30 9.59
CA PHE A 344 -3.61 -19.22 10.14
C PHE A 344 -3.68 -19.55 11.64
N SER A 345 -3.67 -20.86 11.91
CA SER A 345 -3.22 -21.42 13.19
C SER A 345 -1.86 -20.82 13.55
N MET A 346 -1.64 -20.51 14.83
CA MET A 346 -0.28 -20.29 15.35
C MET A 346 0.61 -21.39 14.78
N ALA A 347 1.73 -21.02 14.15
CA ALA A 347 2.63 -21.95 13.48
C ALA A 347 3.08 -23.06 14.45
N THR A 348 2.32 -24.14 14.47
CA THR A 348 2.89 -25.47 14.44
C THR A 348 3.75 -25.53 13.17
N ASN A 349 4.86 -26.27 13.20
CA ASN A 349 5.71 -26.50 12.04
C ASN A 349 4.92 -27.27 10.95
N GLU A 350 3.89 -26.68 10.36
CA GLU A 350 3.17 -27.25 9.24
C GLU A 350 4.01 -27.05 7.99
N SER A 351 4.29 -28.19 7.37
CA SER A 351 5.01 -28.25 6.10
C SER A 351 4.26 -27.41 5.06
N GLN A 352 4.90 -26.37 4.55
CA GLN A 352 4.41 -25.65 3.37
C GLN A 352 4.76 -26.47 2.13
N ARG A 353 3.79 -26.75 1.26
CA ARG A 353 4.03 -27.51 0.03
C ARG A 353 3.28 -26.88 -1.14
N GLU A 354 4.04 -26.39 -2.11
CA GLU A 354 3.51 -25.80 -3.33
C GLU A 354 4.12 -26.52 -4.54
N ILE A 355 3.25 -27.03 -5.43
CA ILE A 355 3.66 -27.62 -6.71
C ILE A 355 2.75 -27.06 -7.80
N LEU A 356 3.36 -26.40 -8.77
CA LEU A 356 2.67 -25.74 -9.87
C LEU A 356 2.24 -26.77 -10.92
N ASP A 357 1.03 -26.61 -11.45
CA ASP A 357 0.48 -27.43 -12.54
C ASP A 357 1.11 -27.01 -13.88
N ILE A 358 2.40 -27.31 -14.04
CA ILE A 358 3.20 -27.04 -15.23
C ILE A 358 3.34 -28.33 -16.01
N GLN A 359 3.01 -28.33 -17.29
CA GLN A 359 3.10 -29.53 -18.12
C GLN A 359 4.57 -29.88 -18.42
N PRO A 360 5.02 -31.12 -18.18
CA PRO A 360 6.38 -31.52 -18.53
C PRO A 360 6.62 -31.47 -20.04
N ARG A 361 7.83 -31.03 -20.41
CA ARG A 361 8.31 -30.92 -21.79
C ARG A 361 9.62 -31.69 -21.96
N LYS A 362 9.93 -32.07 -23.20
CA LYS A 362 11.20 -32.70 -23.56
C LYS A 362 12.03 -31.77 -24.45
N GLN A 363 13.30 -31.61 -24.11
CA GLN A 363 14.24 -30.84 -24.93
C GLN A 363 14.71 -31.61 -26.15
N TRP A 364 15.15 -30.88 -27.17
CA TRP A 364 15.95 -31.45 -28.25
C TRP A 364 17.42 -31.57 -27.84
N GLU A 365 18.06 -32.65 -28.25
CA GLU A 365 19.43 -33.01 -27.84
C GLU A 365 20.51 -32.59 -28.86
N ASN A 366 20.15 -31.84 -29.91
CA ASN A 366 21.09 -31.32 -30.90
C ASN A 366 21.43 -29.85 -30.65
N GLY A 367 22.52 -29.36 -31.27
CA GLY A 367 22.92 -27.95 -31.20
C GLY A 367 23.17 -27.49 -29.75
N HIS A 368 23.98 -28.26 -29.02
CA HIS A 368 24.32 -28.06 -27.61
C HIS A 368 23.10 -28.08 -26.65
N GLY A 369 22.03 -28.78 -27.05
CA GLY A 369 20.81 -28.93 -26.25
C GLY A 369 19.86 -27.73 -26.37
N TYR A 370 18.64 -27.87 -25.86
CA TYR A 370 17.58 -26.83 -25.87
C TYR A 370 16.98 -26.65 -24.47
N CYS A 371 17.81 -26.80 -23.44
CA CYS A 371 17.38 -26.88 -22.05
C CYS A 371 16.76 -25.57 -21.54
N GLY A 372 17.38 -24.43 -21.86
CA GLY A 372 16.85 -23.10 -21.57
C GLY A 372 15.54 -22.82 -22.33
N GLU A 373 15.52 -23.12 -23.63
CA GLU A 373 14.35 -22.92 -24.49
C GLU A 373 13.16 -23.77 -24.04
N THR A 374 13.42 -25.02 -23.66
CA THR A 374 12.39 -25.94 -23.17
C THR A 374 11.88 -25.54 -21.78
N SER A 375 12.75 -24.98 -20.93
CA SER A 375 12.34 -24.38 -19.65
C SER A 375 11.35 -23.24 -19.86
N ILE A 376 11.65 -22.34 -20.82
CA ILE A 376 10.76 -21.24 -21.22
C ILE A 376 9.45 -21.76 -21.82
N GLN A 377 9.50 -22.77 -22.69
CA GLN A 377 8.30 -23.39 -23.25
C GLN A 377 7.40 -23.93 -22.13
N SER A 378 7.97 -24.67 -21.18
CA SER A 378 7.25 -25.27 -20.05
C SER A 378 6.59 -24.20 -19.17
N ILE A 379 7.35 -23.18 -18.77
CA ILE A 379 6.84 -22.07 -17.95
C ILE A 379 5.83 -21.21 -18.72
N GLY A 380 6.03 -21.01 -20.02
CA GLY A 380 5.09 -20.29 -20.87
C GLY A 380 3.68 -20.88 -20.82
N LEU A 381 3.57 -22.22 -20.79
CA LEU A 381 2.28 -22.91 -20.67
C LEU A 381 1.56 -22.51 -19.37
N TYR A 382 2.27 -22.40 -18.25
CA TYR A 382 1.72 -21.96 -16.97
C TYR A 382 1.13 -20.54 -17.02
N TYR A 383 1.61 -19.71 -17.94
CA TYR A 383 1.14 -18.35 -18.15
C TYR A 383 0.35 -18.17 -19.46
N GLY A 384 -0.25 -19.25 -19.97
CA GLY A 384 -1.16 -19.18 -21.10
C GLY A 384 -0.47 -18.91 -22.44
N CYS A 385 0.76 -19.40 -22.61
CA CYS A 385 1.58 -19.17 -23.81
C CYS A 385 2.16 -20.48 -24.34
N TRP A 386 1.97 -20.78 -25.62
CA TRP A 386 2.79 -21.74 -26.37
C TRP A 386 3.94 -21.01 -27.04
N ILE A 387 5.17 -21.48 -26.83
CA ILE A 387 6.39 -20.91 -27.42
C ILE A 387 7.27 -22.09 -27.83
N SER A 388 7.54 -22.26 -29.14
CA SER A 388 8.40 -23.33 -29.63
C SER A 388 9.85 -23.18 -29.16
N GLN A 389 10.55 -24.30 -28.95
CA GLN A 389 11.97 -24.30 -28.57
C GLN A 389 12.81 -23.49 -29.59
N GLN A 390 12.57 -23.73 -30.88
CA GLN A 390 13.26 -23.01 -31.96
C GLN A 390 12.98 -21.50 -31.93
N LEU A 391 11.78 -21.07 -31.59
CA LEU A 391 11.45 -19.64 -31.54
C LEU A 391 12.22 -18.94 -30.41
N VAL A 392 12.32 -19.56 -29.23
CA VAL A 392 13.11 -18.99 -28.11
C VAL A 392 14.57 -18.82 -28.55
N ARG A 393 15.18 -19.86 -29.13
CA ARG A 393 16.54 -19.80 -29.68
C ARG A 393 16.72 -18.70 -30.74
N SER A 394 15.73 -18.55 -31.62
CA SER A 394 15.77 -17.55 -32.69
C SER A 394 15.66 -16.11 -32.15
N ILE A 395 14.87 -15.91 -31.09
CA ILE A 395 14.76 -14.61 -30.40
C ILE A 395 16.07 -14.25 -29.69
N ASN A 396 16.68 -15.25 -29.06
CA ASN A 396 17.94 -15.16 -28.34
C ASN A 396 19.17 -15.03 -29.26
N GLN A 397 19.00 -15.36 -30.54
CA GLN A 397 20.05 -15.40 -31.57
C GLN A 397 21.16 -16.41 -31.25
N GLY A 398 20.79 -17.51 -30.59
CA GLY A 398 21.71 -18.53 -30.08
C GLY A 398 21.10 -19.27 -28.90
N GLU A 399 21.88 -20.11 -28.24
CA GLU A 399 21.47 -20.86 -27.05
C GLU A 399 21.06 -19.93 -25.91
N PHE A 400 19.93 -20.25 -25.27
CA PHE A 400 19.50 -19.57 -24.06
C PHE A 400 20.41 -19.98 -22.89
N LEU A 401 21.35 -19.10 -22.53
CA LEU A 401 22.33 -19.29 -21.46
C LEU A 401 22.14 -18.24 -20.36
N LEU A 402 22.28 -18.65 -19.10
CA LEU A 402 22.15 -17.81 -17.91
C LEU A 402 23.54 -17.36 -17.47
N THR A 403 24.09 -16.37 -18.15
CA THR A 403 25.43 -15.82 -17.88
C THR A 403 25.39 -14.29 -17.93
N ASP A 404 26.45 -13.62 -17.47
CA ASP A 404 26.54 -12.16 -17.51
C ASP A 404 26.51 -11.58 -18.93
N ASP A 405 27.04 -12.33 -19.89
CA ASP A 405 27.09 -11.97 -21.30
C ASP A 405 25.91 -12.57 -22.10
N GLY A 406 24.94 -13.18 -21.41
CA GLY A 406 23.77 -13.83 -22.01
C GLY A 406 22.75 -12.85 -22.60
N ASN A 407 22.01 -13.33 -23.61
CA ASN A 407 20.83 -12.64 -24.17
C ASN A 407 19.51 -13.09 -23.52
N ASP A 408 19.60 -13.82 -22.41
CA ASP A 408 18.48 -14.39 -21.67
C ASP A 408 17.47 -13.33 -21.21
N GLU A 409 17.93 -12.24 -20.61
CA GLU A 409 17.09 -11.12 -20.20
C GLU A 409 16.34 -10.49 -21.38
N GLU A 410 17.03 -10.25 -22.49
CA GLU A 410 16.43 -9.68 -23.69
C GLU A 410 15.39 -10.64 -24.28
N THR A 411 15.65 -11.95 -24.21
CA THR A 411 14.68 -12.97 -24.61
C THR A 411 13.44 -12.95 -23.72
N LEU A 412 13.58 -12.92 -22.40
CA LEU A 412 12.45 -12.81 -21.46
C LEU A 412 11.66 -11.52 -21.68
N LYS A 413 12.34 -10.38 -21.88
CA LYS A 413 11.73 -9.09 -22.21
C LYS A 413 10.92 -9.17 -23.51
N ARG A 414 11.48 -9.74 -24.59
CA ARG A 414 10.79 -9.90 -25.88
C ARG A 414 9.61 -10.85 -25.83
N LEU A 415 9.68 -11.87 -24.99
CA LEU A 415 8.57 -12.79 -24.74
C LEU A 415 7.50 -12.22 -23.80
N HIS A 416 7.71 -10.99 -23.31
CA HIS A 416 6.80 -10.26 -22.43
C HIS A 416 6.57 -10.97 -21.09
N PHE A 417 7.62 -11.55 -20.51
CA PHE A 417 7.61 -12.04 -19.13
C PHE A 417 8.02 -10.94 -18.16
N ASN A 418 7.37 -10.93 -16.99
CA ASN A 418 7.92 -10.30 -15.79
C ASN A 418 8.81 -11.32 -15.11
N TYR A 419 10.01 -10.90 -14.70
CA TYR A 419 10.99 -11.80 -14.11
C TYR A 419 11.82 -11.10 -13.04
N GLU A 420 12.39 -11.90 -12.16
CA GLU A 420 13.44 -11.49 -11.23
C GLU A 420 14.67 -12.37 -11.47
N ARG A 421 15.83 -11.73 -11.67
CA ARG A 421 17.12 -12.40 -11.80
C ARG A 421 17.74 -12.59 -10.42
N TRP A 422 18.31 -13.77 -10.17
CA TRP A 422 19.21 -13.97 -9.05
C TRP A 422 20.53 -13.21 -9.28
N LEU A 423 20.76 -12.15 -8.51
CA LEU A 423 21.94 -11.27 -8.61
C LEU A 423 23.16 -11.88 -7.91
N PHE A 424 23.76 -12.89 -8.53
CA PHE A 424 24.84 -13.69 -7.95
C PHE A 424 26.13 -12.90 -7.71
N GLU A 425 26.37 -11.82 -8.45
CA GLU A 425 27.57 -10.98 -8.41
C GLU A 425 27.72 -10.28 -7.04
N ASN A 426 26.59 -10.05 -6.37
CA ASN A 426 26.51 -9.36 -5.09
C ASN A 426 26.46 -10.31 -3.88
N LYS A 427 26.69 -11.61 -4.09
CA LYS A 427 26.51 -12.65 -3.06
C LYS A 427 27.83 -13.28 -2.64
N SER A 428 28.02 -13.41 -1.33
CA SER A 428 29.19 -14.10 -0.77
C SER A 428 29.16 -15.60 -1.06
N LYS A 429 30.31 -16.18 -1.41
CA LYS A 429 30.45 -17.63 -1.58
C LYS A 429 30.60 -18.31 -0.20
N PRO A 430 30.05 -19.52 0.00
CA PRO A 430 29.18 -20.26 -0.92
C PRO A 430 27.76 -19.67 -0.97
N GLN A 431 27.21 -19.51 -2.18
CA GLN A 431 25.95 -18.78 -2.40
C GLN A 431 24.68 -19.61 -2.16
N TYR A 432 24.78 -20.95 -2.15
CA TYR A 432 23.61 -21.82 -2.26
C TYR A 432 22.55 -21.62 -1.16
N LYS A 433 22.91 -21.21 0.06
CA LYS A 433 21.93 -21.02 1.14
C LYS A 433 20.98 -19.87 0.81
N ASP A 434 21.55 -18.73 0.45
CA ASP A 434 20.77 -17.55 0.08
C ASP A 434 19.99 -17.81 -1.21
N TYR A 435 20.59 -18.53 -2.16
CA TYR A 435 19.92 -18.96 -3.39
C TYR A 435 18.72 -19.88 -3.11
N CYS A 436 18.85 -20.85 -2.22
CA CYS A 436 17.74 -21.74 -1.84
C CYS A 436 16.63 -21.00 -1.10
N VAL A 437 16.94 -19.99 -0.27
CA VAL A 437 15.93 -19.11 0.35
C VAL A 437 15.19 -18.31 -0.72
N TRP A 438 15.92 -17.73 -1.68
CA TRP A 438 15.34 -17.02 -2.82
C TRP A 438 14.41 -17.92 -3.65
N LEU A 439 14.88 -19.12 -3.99
CA LEU A 439 14.12 -20.13 -4.73
C LEU A 439 12.85 -20.54 -3.97
N LYS A 440 12.96 -20.81 -2.66
CA LYS A 440 11.82 -21.11 -1.78
C LYS A 440 10.80 -19.99 -1.80
N ASN A 441 11.24 -18.76 -1.59
CA ASN A 441 10.37 -17.59 -1.53
C ASN A 441 9.54 -17.41 -2.81
N HIS A 442 10.14 -17.64 -3.98
CA HIS A 442 9.41 -17.56 -5.25
C HIS A 442 8.47 -18.74 -5.49
N LEU A 443 8.90 -19.97 -5.20
CA LEU A 443 8.06 -21.15 -5.41
C LEU A 443 6.84 -21.17 -4.49
N LEU A 444 6.98 -20.74 -3.24
CA LEU A 444 5.84 -20.56 -2.32
C LEU A 444 4.87 -19.45 -2.77
N GLN A 445 5.36 -18.48 -3.56
CA GLN A 445 4.53 -17.45 -4.20
C GLN A 445 3.99 -17.88 -5.57
N LYS A 446 4.17 -19.15 -5.95
CA LYS A 446 3.72 -19.72 -7.23
C LYS A 446 4.42 -19.12 -8.46
N HIS A 447 5.65 -18.64 -8.29
CA HIS A 447 6.51 -18.22 -9.39
C HIS A 447 7.46 -19.37 -9.76
N PRO A 448 7.31 -20.02 -10.93
CA PRO A 448 8.27 -21.02 -11.38
C PRO A 448 9.64 -20.39 -11.61
N CYS A 449 10.69 -21.16 -11.33
CA CYS A 449 12.06 -20.69 -11.45
C CYS A 449 12.82 -21.49 -12.51
N ILE A 450 13.68 -20.82 -13.27
CA ILE A 450 14.68 -21.41 -14.14
C ILE A 450 15.96 -21.52 -13.32
N ILE A 451 16.51 -22.72 -13.21
CA ILE A 451 17.70 -23.02 -12.40
C ILE A 451 18.79 -23.67 -13.26
N THR A 452 20.04 -23.53 -12.82
CA THR A 452 21.18 -24.21 -13.44
C THR A 452 21.73 -25.33 -12.55
N VAL A 453 22.29 -26.37 -13.19
CA VAL A 453 22.89 -27.53 -12.50
C VAL A 453 24.14 -28.03 -13.23
N TYR A 454 25.03 -28.65 -12.45
CA TYR A 454 26.09 -29.51 -12.96
C TYR A 454 25.56 -30.90 -13.32
N LEU A 455 26.12 -31.48 -14.36
CA LEU A 455 25.99 -32.88 -14.75
C LEU A 455 27.36 -33.58 -14.61
N ASP A 456 27.29 -34.90 -14.43
CA ASP A 456 28.47 -35.76 -14.55
C ASP A 456 28.48 -36.40 -15.94
N ASP A 457 28.87 -35.59 -16.91
CA ASP A 457 29.09 -35.92 -18.32
C ASP A 457 30.52 -35.50 -18.75
N ASP A 458 30.83 -35.71 -20.03
CA ASP A 458 32.17 -35.49 -20.59
C ASP A 458 32.45 -34.00 -20.86
N GLU A 459 31.40 -33.18 -21.03
CA GLU A 459 31.49 -31.74 -21.27
C GLU A 459 31.35 -31.00 -19.95
N LYS A 460 32.48 -30.60 -19.35
CA LYS A 460 32.49 -30.00 -18.01
C LYS A 460 32.69 -28.49 -18.03
N ASP A 461 31.60 -27.75 -18.11
CA ASP A 461 31.62 -26.29 -18.04
C ASP A 461 31.97 -25.78 -16.64
N GLU A 462 32.62 -24.61 -16.54
CA GLU A 462 33.03 -24.11 -15.23
C GLU A 462 31.83 -23.69 -14.38
N ASP A 463 30.79 -23.13 -15.01
CA ASP A 463 29.65 -22.52 -14.35
C ASP A 463 28.47 -23.48 -14.09
N TYR A 464 28.00 -24.18 -15.13
CA TYR A 464 26.91 -25.17 -15.10
C TYR A 464 26.82 -25.89 -16.45
N ASP A 465 26.16 -27.06 -16.52
CA ASP A 465 26.00 -27.82 -17.78
C ASP A 465 24.56 -27.85 -18.29
N HIS A 466 23.57 -27.62 -17.42
CA HIS A 466 22.16 -27.82 -17.78
C HIS A 466 21.23 -26.83 -17.09
N ILE A 467 20.13 -26.51 -17.77
CA ILE A 467 19.09 -25.56 -17.34
C ILE A 467 17.76 -26.30 -17.20
N MET A 468 17.02 -26.03 -16.12
CA MET A 468 15.78 -26.74 -15.81
C MET A 468 14.73 -25.81 -15.18
N PRO A 469 13.42 -26.09 -15.35
CA PRO A 469 12.37 -25.45 -14.59
C PRO A 469 12.17 -26.13 -13.23
N ALA A 470 12.36 -25.39 -12.16
CA ALA A 470 11.84 -25.68 -10.84
C ALA A 470 10.38 -25.21 -10.73
N ILE A 471 9.51 -26.10 -10.30
CA ILE A 471 8.05 -25.92 -10.35
C ILE A 471 7.38 -26.04 -8.99
N GLY A 472 8.13 -26.32 -7.93
CA GLY A 472 7.54 -26.43 -6.60
C GLY A 472 8.56 -26.67 -5.51
N ILE A 473 8.12 -26.47 -4.27
CA ILE A 473 8.91 -26.73 -3.08
C ILE A 473 8.04 -27.27 -1.95
N GLN A 474 8.61 -28.16 -1.14
CA GLN A 474 8.09 -28.52 0.16
C GLN A 474 9.10 -28.09 1.22
N SER A 475 8.66 -27.27 2.17
CA SER A 475 9.49 -26.72 3.24
C SER A 475 8.90 -26.99 4.61
N HIS A 476 9.76 -27.23 5.59
CA HIS A 476 9.40 -27.43 7.00
C HIS A 476 9.84 -26.27 7.89
N SER A 477 10.40 -25.22 7.29
CA SER A 477 10.96 -24.05 7.97
C SER A 477 10.30 -22.77 7.45
N SER A 478 10.61 -21.65 8.09
CA SER A 478 10.16 -20.35 7.60
C SER A 478 10.67 -20.09 6.18
N LYS A 479 9.85 -19.38 5.39
CA LYS A 479 10.18 -19.01 4.00
C LYS A 479 11.51 -18.25 3.87
N ASP A 480 11.89 -17.51 4.92
CA ASP A 480 13.08 -16.65 4.96
C ASP A 480 14.33 -17.35 5.51
N SER A 481 14.24 -18.66 5.78
CA SER A 481 15.36 -19.46 6.31
C SER A 481 15.69 -20.64 5.41
N TYR A 482 16.98 -20.94 5.25
CA TYR A 482 17.43 -22.15 4.56
C TYR A 482 17.20 -23.38 5.45
N ASP A 483 16.60 -24.44 4.88
CA ASP A 483 16.49 -25.73 5.54
C ASP A 483 17.01 -26.86 4.61
N PRO A 484 18.02 -27.64 5.05
CA PRO A 484 18.55 -28.75 4.25
C PRO A 484 17.55 -29.88 3.96
N ASN A 485 16.38 -29.89 4.61
CA ASN A 485 15.32 -30.85 4.37
C ASN A 485 14.27 -30.37 3.38
N ASP A 486 14.37 -29.13 2.89
CA ASP A 486 13.48 -28.65 1.83
C ASP A 486 13.60 -29.54 0.59
N ILE A 487 12.47 -29.89 -0.01
CA ILE A 487 12.40 -30.74 -1.20
C ILE A 487 12.00 -29.87 -2.40
N LEU A 488 12.85 -29.83 -3.42
CA LEU A 488 12.59 -29.14 -4.68
C LEU A 488 11.92 -30.08 -5.68
N PHE A 489 10.86 -29.61 -6.34
CA PHE A 489 10.17 -30.31 -7.43
C PHE A 489 10.51 -29.67 -8.77
N PHE A 490 10.94 -30.46 -9.76
CA PHE A 490 11.43 -29.93 -11.04
C PHE A 490 11.35 -30.96 -12.18
N TYR A 491 11.48 -30.50 -13.42
CA TYR A 491 11.62 -31.36 -14.61
C TYR A 491 13.04 -31.27 -15.17
N ASN A 492 13.67 -32.42 -15.45
CA ASN A 492 15.02 -32.43 -16.04
C ASN A 492 15.06 -32.27 -17.56
N LEU A 493 13.90 -32.19 -18.22
CA LEU A 493 13.74 -31.97 -19.66
C LEU A 493 14.20 -33.12 -20.56
N PHE A 494 14.84 -34.16 -20.03
CA PHE A 494 15.15 -35.39 -20.79
C PHE A 494 13.99 -36.38 -20.77
N HIS A 495 13.16 -36.32 -19.73
CA HIS A 495 11.97 -37.15 -19.57
C HIS A 495 10.82 -36.38 -18.94
N LEU A 496 9.60 -36.89 -19.11
CA LEU A 496 8.38 -36.25 -18.63
C LEU A 496 8.09 -36.47 -17.13
N LYS A 497 8.98 -37.16 -16.42
CA LYS A 497 8.81 -37.49 -15.01
C LYS A 497 9.16 -36.29 -14.12
N LEU A 498 8.27 -35.98 -13.18
CA LEU A 498 8.54 -35.05 -12.08
C LEU A 498 9.61 -35.64 -11.15
N LEU A 499 10.65 -34.86 -10.88
CA LEU A 499 11.70 -35.23 -9.93
C LEU A 499 11.54 -34.41 -8.65
N GLU A 500 11.99 -35.01 -7.55
CA GLU A 500 12.02 -34.40 -6.23
C GLU A 500 13.38 -34.68 -5.56
N ARG A 501 14.04 -33.66 -5.02
CA ARG A 501 15.34 -33.80 -4.35
C ARG A 501 15.50 -32.83 -3.20
N LYS A 502 16.29 -33.19 -2.19
CA LYS A 502 16.55 -32.33 -1.05
C LYS A 502 17.57 -31.25 -1.39
N LEU A 503 17.31 -30.03 -0.96
CA LEU A 503 18.19 -28.87 -1.10
C LEU A 503 19.32 -28.90 -0.05
N ASN A 504 20.15 -29.94 -0.03
CA ASN A 504 21.33 -30.02 0.83
C ASN A 504 22.58 -30.54 0.14
N VAL A 505 23.70 -30.41 0.85
CA VAL A 505 25.05 -30.70 0.33
C VAL A 505 25.34 -32.18 0.06
N ASN A 506 24.51 -33.08 0.58
CA ASN A 506 24.63 -34.52 0.37
C ASN A 506 23.71 -35.03 -0.76
N ASP A 507 22.88 -34.16 -1.32
CA ASP A 507 21.93 -34.49 -2.38
C ASP A 507 22.09 -33.50 -3.55
N MET A 508 21.27 -32.45 -3.63
CA MET A 508 21.19 -31.58 -4.80
C MET A 508 22.26 -30.48 -4.84
N ILE A 509 22.85 -30.07 -3.72
CA ILE A 509 23.83 -28.97 -3.68
C ILE A 509 25.25 -29.52 -3.72
N GLN A 510 26.03 -29.32 -4.78
CA GLN A 510 27.40 -29.84 -4.84
C GLN A 510 28.37 -28.88 -5.52
N THR A 511 29.67 -29.03 -5.24
CA THR A 511 30.70 -28.40 -6.08
C THR A 511 30.83 -29.16 -7.40
N ARG A 512 31.42 -28.54 -8.42
CA ARG A 512 31.68 -29.19 -9.70
C ARG A 512 32.36 -30.55 -9.56
N ASN A 513 33.45 -30.59 -8.77
CA ASN A 513 34.25 -31.80 -8.58
C ASN A 513 33.53 -32.89 -7.79
N SER A 514 32.57 -32.53 -6.95
CA SER A 514 31.79 -33.47 -6.14
C SER A 514 30.57 -34.01 -6.87
N CYS A 515 29.98 -33.26 -7.81
CA CYS A 515 28.79 -33.70 -8.53
C CYS A 515 29.08 -34.99 -9.33
N ARG A 516 28.27 -36.01 -9.04
CA ARG A 516 28.24 -37.33 -9.72
C ARG A 516 26.84 -37.66 -10.25
N CYS A 517 25.99 -36.64 -10.39
CA CYS A 517 24.60 -36.82 -10.78
C CYS A 517 24.50 -36.89 -12.31
N GLN A 518 24.01 -38.03 -12.80
CA GLN A 518 23.66 -38.21 -14.21
C GLN A 518 22.41 -37.38 -14.58
N MET A 519 22.24 -37.11 -15.88
CA MET A 519 21.10 -36.39 -16.46
C MET A 519 19.73 -36.87 -15.96
N LYS A 520 19.55 -38.20 -15.82
CA LYS A 520 18.29 -38.83 -15.33
C LYS A 520 17.89 -38.40 -13.90
N ASN A 521 18.84 -37.88 -13.12
CA ASN A 521 18.63 -37.44 -11.74
C ASN A 521 18.57 -35.91 -11.60
N GLY A 522 18.71 -35.16 -12.70
CA GLY A 522 18.59 -33.70 -12.69
C GLY A 522 19.82 -32.93 -12.20
N GLY A 523 21.01 -33.54 -12.16
CA GLY A 523 22.24 -32.82 -11.85
C GLY A 523 22.38 -32.32 -10.40
N CYS A 524 23.34 -31.43 -10.15
CA CYS A 524 23.53 -30.78 -8.85
C CYS A 524 23.51 -29.26 -9.00
N ILE A 525 22.72 -28.54 -8.21
CA ILE A 525 22.82 -27.09 -8.10
C ILE A 525 24.23 -26.73 -7.61
N PRO A 526 24.94 -25.80 -8.27
CA PRO A 526 26.26 -25.38 -7.83
C PRO A 526 26.28 -24.86 -6.40
N ARG A 527 27.31 -25.21 -5.63
CA ARG A 527 27.43 -24.72 -4.24
C ARG A 527 27.85 -23.25 -4.14
N ASP A 528 28.73 -22.83 -5.04
CA ASP A 528 29.53 -21.62 -4.84
C ASP A 528 29.05 -20.42 -5.67
N ILE A 529 28.64 -20.60 -6.94
CA ILE A 529 28.02 -19.57 -7.78
C ILE A 529 26.72 -20.13 -8.34
N ASN A 530 25.60 -19.45 -8.17
CA ASN A 530 24.30 -19.88 -8.67
C ASN A 530 23.77 -18.94 -9.74
N TYR A 531 23.01 -19.46 -10.69
CA TYR A 531 22.31 -18.68 -11.72
C TYR A 531 20.84 -19.07 -11.74
N GLY A 532 19.95 -18.10 -11.93
CA GLY A 532 18.53 -18.39 -12.01
C GLY A 532 17.63 -17.19 -12.25
N TYR A 533 16.42 -17.48 -12.70
CA TYR A 533 15.35 -16.52 -12.91
C TYR A 533 14.05 -17.01 -12.30
N ALA A 534 13.36 -16.17 -11.54
CA ALA A 534 11.97 -16.41 -11.18
C ALA A 534 11.09 -15.72 -12.23
N ILE A 535 10.16 -16.48 -12.83
CA ILE A 535 9.20 -15.91 -13.79
C ILE A 535 7.93 -15.56 -13.02
N LEU A 536 7.74 -14.26 -12.81
CA LEU A 536 6.70 -13.68 -11.95
C LEU A 536 5.33 -13.60 -12.64
N GLY A 537 5.31 -13.80 -13.95
CA GLY A 537 4.09 -13.74 -14.76
C GLY A 537 4.32 -13.13 -16.13
N ILE A 538 3.23 -12.72 -16.75
CA ILE A 538 3.22 -11.95 -17.98
C ILE A 538 3.33 -10.46 -17.67
N LYS A 539 3.97 -9.70 -18.57
CA LYS A 539 4.01 -8.25 -18.48
C LYS A 539 2.63 -7.67 -18.76
N ASP A 540 2.07 -7.02 -17.74
CA ASP A 540 0.78 -6.33 -17.72
C ASP A 540 0.86 -5.22 -16.68
N ASP A 541 1.43 -4.08 -17.08
CA ASP A 541 1.83 -3.00 -16.16
C ASP A 541 0.63 -2.38 -15.39
N GLN A 542 -0.60 -2.58 -15.88
CA GLN A 542 -1.84 -2.10 -15.25
C GLN A 542 -2.65 -3.22 -14.58
N HIS A 543 -2.17 -4.47 -14.62
CA HIS A 543 -2.82 -5.64 -14.03
C HIS A 543 -4.30 -5.79 -14.46
N VAL A 544 -4.58 -5.59 -15.75
CA VAL A 544 -5.95 -5.67 -16.30
C VAL A 544 -6.31 -7.07 -16.80
N THR A 545 -5.32 -7.95 -16.95
CA THR A 545 -5.48 -9.32 -17.41
C THR A 545 -5.67 -10.29 -16.24
N LEU A 546 -6.39 -11.38 -16.51
CA LEU A 546 -6.59 -12.46 -15.55
C LEU A 546 -5.56 -13.59 -15.72
N PRO A 547 -5.27 -14.36 -14.66
CA PRO A 547 -4.42 -15.54 -14.74
C PRO A 547 -4.96 -16.58 -15.73
N ILE A 548 -4.08 -17.08 -16.59
CA ILE A 548 -4.38 -18.12 -17.58
C ILE A 548 -3.31 -19.19 -17.54
N GLN A 549 -3.74 -20.45 -17.64
CA GLN A 549 -2.90 -21.60 -17.94
C GLN A 549 -3.31 -22.23 -19.27
N LEU A 550 -2.33 -22.71 -20.04
CA LEU A 550 -2.52 -23.47 -21.27
C LEU A 550 -1.98 -24.89 -21.07
N LYS A 551 -2.77 -25.89 -21.46
CA LYS A 551 -2.32 -27.26 -21.66
C LYS A 551 -2.41 -27.62 -23.14
N VAL A 552 -1.38 -28.26 -23.67
CA VAL A 552 -1.40 -28.83 -25.02
C VAL A 552 -1.45 -30.36 -24.94
N ASN A 553 -1.99 -31.02 -25.96
CA ASN A 553 -2.16 -32.47 -25.96
C ASN A 553 -0.87 -33.27 -26.25
N VAL A 554 0.24 -32.62 -26.56
CA VAL A 554 1.52 -33.27 -26.90
C VAL A 554 2.64 -32.70 -26.04
N SER A 555 3.38 -33.56 -25.33
CA SER A 555 4.51 -33.17 -24.46
C SER A 555 5.87 -33.05 -25.15
N ASP A 556 6.03 -33.62 -26.35
CA ASP A 556 7.27 -33.62 -27.13
C ASP A 556 7.09 -32.82 -28.42
N GLU A 557 7.86 -31.75 -28.58
CA GLU A 557 7.79 -30.90 -29.77
C GLU A 557 8.57 -31.56 -30.92
N PRO A 558 8.01 -31.72 -32.14
CA PRO A 558 8.79 -32.20 -33.28
C PRO A 558 10.02 -31.31 -33.54
N ASN A 559 11.19 -31.92 -33.67
CA ASN A 559 12.45 -31.21 -33.86
C ASN A 559 12.58 -30.65 -35.27
N VAL A 560 12.09 -29.42 -35.46
CA VAL A 560 12.15 -28.71 -36.74
C VAL A 560 13.57 -28.27 -37.10
N SER A 561 14.46 -28.13 -36.10
CA SER A 561 15.86 -27.75 -36.35
C SER A 561 16.63 -28.83 -37.11
N THR A 562 16.19 -30.09 -37.01
CA THR A 562 16.73 -31.23 -37.77
C THR A 562 15.81 -31.66 -38.92
N GLY A 563 14.86 -30.81 -39.32
CA GLY A 563 13.97 -31.05 -40.46
C GLY A 563 12.70 -31.86 -40.19
N SER A 564 12.34 -32.14 -38.93
CA SER A 564 11.02 -32.72 -38.64
C SER A 564 9.91 -31.74 -39.04
N LEU A 565 8.75 -32.25 -39.47
CA LEU A 565 7.61 -31.41 -39.80
C LEU A 565 6.88 -30.98 -38.51
N PRO A 566 6.40 -29.72 -38.42
CA PRO A 566 5.57 -29.29 -37.31
C PRO A 566 4.23 -30.01 -37.31
N ILE A 567 3.66 -30.18 -36.13
CA ILE A 567 2.32 -30.75 -35.94
C ILE A 567 1.34 -29.69 -35.46
N LEU A 568 0.06 -29.99 -35.61
CA LEU A 568 -1.05 -29.19 -35.10
C LEU A 568 -1.54 -29.80 -33.78
N MET A 569 -1.54 -29.01 -32.72
CA MET A 569 -1.88 -29.45 -31.36
C MET A 569 -3.22 -28.89 -30.92
N ASP A 570 -3.85 -29.58 -29.98
CA ASP A 570 -5.04 -29.11 -29.26
C ASP A 570 -4.63 -28.31 -28.03
N GLY A 571 -5.30 -27.17 -27.80
CA GLY A 571 -5.11 -26.32 -26.64
C GLY A 571 -6.31 -26.35 -25.70
N THR A 572 -6.06 -26.50 -24.40
CA THR A 572 -7.06 -26.31 -23.34
C THR A 572 -6.58 -25.21 -22.40
N ILE A 573 -7.40 -24.18 -22.26
CA ILE A 573 -7.12 -22.96 -21.52
C ILE A 573 -7.92 -22.99 -20.22
N LEU A 574 -7.26 -22.80 -19.08
CA LEU A 574 -7.90 -22.57 -17.79
C LEU A 574 -7.72 -21.10 -17.42
N ILE A 575 -8.83 -20.41 -17.17
CA ILE A 575 -8.87 -19.03 -16.69
C ILE A 575 -9.30 -19.07 -15.23
N SER A 576 -8.63 -18.30 -14.37
CA SER A 576 -8.88 -18.24 -12.93
C SER A 576 -9.18 -16.81 -12.46
N ASN A 577 -9.61 -16.68 -11.20
CA ASN A 577 -9.97 -15.41 -10.56
C ASN A 577 -11.11 -14.66 -11.28
N LEU A 578 -12.06 -15.41 -11.82
CA LEU A 578 -13.27 -14.86 -12.42
C LEU A 578 -14.29 -14.50 -11.33
N GLN A 579 -15.07 -13.46 -11.58
CA GLN A 579 -16.18 -13.05 -10.72
C GLN A 579 -17.49 -13.58 -11.28
N PHE A 580 -18.32 -14.12 -10.39
CA PHE A 580 -19.62 -14.68 -10.76
C PHE A 580 -20.50 -13.65 -11.51
N ASN A 581 -21.15 -14.09 -12.58
CA ASN A 581 -22.07 -13.30 -13.41
C ASN A 581 -21.45 -12.05 -14.05
N ARG A 582 -20.14 -12.05 -14.26
CA ARG A 582 -19.43 -10.99 -14.98
C ARG A 582 -19.01 -11.46 -16.38
N ASP A 583 -19.01 -10.54 -17.34
CA ASP A 583 -18.62 -10.81 -18.72
C ASP A 583 -17.11 -10.63 -18.92
N TYR A 584 -16.53 -11.50 -19.75
CA TYR A 584 -15.10 -11.59 -20.01
C TYR A 584 -14.83 -11.83 -21.49
N VAL A 585 -13.62 -11.49 -21.91
CA VAL A 585 -13.13 -11.67 -23.27
C VAL A 585 -11.79 -12.38 -23.23
N LEU A 586 -11.73 -13.58 -23.81
CA LEU A 586 -10.50 -14.31 -24.08
C LEU A 586 -9.97 -13.93 -25.46
N LEU A 587 -8.74 -13.44 -25.51
CA LEU A 587 -8.03 -12.99 -26.70
C LEU A 587 -6.88 -13.95 -27.01
N ARG A 588 -6.78 -14.39 -28.26
CA ARG A 588 -5.70 -15.24 -28.76
C ARG A 588 -4.82 -14.47 -29.74
N TYR A 589 -3.52 -14.50 -29.54
CA TYR A 589 -2.53 -13.85 -30.39
C TYR A 589 -1.59 -14.89 -31.03
N LYS A 590 -1.24 -14.65 -32.30
CA LYS A 590 -0.34 -15.53 -33.05
C LYS A 590 1.14 -15.37 -32.66
N THR A 591 1.54 -14.23 -32.10
CA THR A 591 2.94 -13.90 -31.78
C THR A 591 3.03 -12.89 -30.64
N HIS A 592 4.11 -12.94 -29.87
CA HIS A 592 4.39 -12.01 -28.76
C HIS A 592 4.33 -10.55 -29.22
N ARG A 593 4.74 -10.25 -30.45
CA ARG A 593 4.80 -8.89 -31.02
C ARG A 593 3.46 -8.16 -31.04
N PHE A 594 2.35 -8.89 -31.00
CA PHE A 594 1.00 -8.29 -31.01
C PHE A 594 0.33 -8.28 -29.64
N VAL A 595 0.96 -8.89 -28.63
CA VAL A 595 0.43 -8.93 -27.27
C VAL A 595 0.76 -7.61 -26.59
N PRO A 596 -0.25 -6.82 -26.16
CA PRO A 596 0.03 -5.64 -25.37
C PRO A 596 0.70 -5.97 -24.04
N THR A 597 1.64 -5.13 -23.61
CA THR A 597 2.32 -5.22 -22.31
C THR A 597 1.84 -4.18 -21.30
N SER A 598 1.09 -3.19 -21.80
CA SER A 598 0.50 -2.12 -21.01
C SER A 598 -0.77 -1.61 -21.71
N GLY A 599 -1.57 -0.84 -20.99
CA GLY A 599 -2.81 -0.23 -21.46
C GLY A 599 -4.00 -0.60 -20.57
N ASP A 600 -5.12 0.09 -20.80
CA ASP A 600 -6.37 -0.26 -20.15
C ASP A 600 -7.03 -1.49 -20.83
N ILE A 601 -8.16 -1.94 -20.28
CA ILE A 601 -8.97 -3.02 -20.87
C ILE A 601 -9.29 -2.74 -22.35
N GLN A 602 -9.53 -1.48 -22.73
CA GLN A 602 -9.86 -1.13 -24.12
C GLN A 602 -8.68 -1.32 -25.06
N HIS A 603 -7.46 -1.10 -24.59
CA HIS A 603 -6.26 -1.34 -25.36
C HIS A 603 -6.15 -2.82 -25.75
N PHE A 604 -6.37 -3.75 -24.82
CA PHE A 604 -6.43 -5.19 -25.13
C PHE A 604 -7.57 -5.52 -26.10
N LEU A 605 -8.78 -5.02 -25.86
CA LEU A 605 -9.95 -5.27 -26.72
C LEU A 605 -9.85 -4.69 -28.13
N ARG A 606 -8.91 -3.76 -28.39
CA ARG A 606 -8.64 -3.17 -29.71
C ARG A 606 -7.30 -3.62 -30.30
N SER A 607 -6.55 -4.44 -29.57
CA SER A 607 -5.25 -4.94 -30.00
C SER A 607 -5.39 -5.92 -31.19
N ASN A 608 -4.26 -6.25 -31.81
CA ASN A 608 -4.22 -7.11 -32.99
C ASN A 608 -4.27 -8.61 -32.61
N TYR A 609 -5.34 -9.02 -31.93
CA TYR A 609 -5.61 -10.42 -31.66
C TYR A 609 -6.07 -11.16 -32.92
N GLN A 610 -5.77 -12.45 -33.01
CA GLN A 610 -6.22 -13.31 -34.09
C GLN A 610 -7.65 -13.81 -33.87
N PHE A 611 -8.00 -14.10 -32.62
CA PHE A 611 -9.29 -14.66 -32.27
C PHE A 611 -9.78 -14.10 -30.92
N ARG A 612 -11.11 -14.01 -30.78
CA ARG A 612 -11.81 -13.46 -29.62
C ARG A 612 -12.95 -14.39 -29.24
N HIS A 613 -13.06 -14.69 -27.95
CA HIS A 613 -14.15 -15.45 -27.36
C HIS A 613 -14.74 -14.70 -26.17
N ASP A 614 -16.01 -14.31 -26.29
CA ASP A 614 -16.75 -13.63 -25.25
C ASP A 614 -17.54 -14.64 -24.42
N PHE A 615 -17.50 -14.53 -23.10
CA PHE A 615 -18.24 -15.42 -22.21
C PHE A 615 -18.65 -14.73 -20.92
N ARG A 616 -19.68 -15.27 -20.25
CA ARG A 616 -20.10 -14.87 -18.91
C ARG A 616 -19.64 -15.92 -17.90
N ALA A 617 -18.92 -15.51 -16.86
CA ALA A 617 -18.44 -16.41 -15.84
C ALA A 617 -19.58 -16.89 -14.94
N SER A 618 -19.72 -18.20 -14.78
CA SER A 618 -20.66 -18.83 -13.83
C SER A 618 -19.96 -19.35 -12.57
N GLN A 619 -18.63 -19.32 -12.53
CA GLN A 619 -17.76 -19.81 -11.45
C GLN A 619 -16.49 -18.96 -11.39
N SER A 620 -15.62 -19.21 -10.40
CA SER A 620 -14.31 -18.54 -10.27
C SER A 620 -13.26 -18.99 -11.28
N THR A 621 -13.56 -20.07 -12.01
CA THR A 621 -12.73 -20.60 -13.09
C THR A 621 -13.56 -20.87 -14.35
N TYR A 622 -12.89 -20.89 -15.51
CA TYR A 622 -13.50 -21.22 -16.79
C TYR A 622 -12.50 -21.99 -17.65
N THR A 623 -12.94 -23.14 -18.17
CA THR A 623 -12.16 -23.96 -19.10
C THR A 623 -12.64 -23.75 -20.52
N TYR A 624 -11.73 -23.36 -21.40
CA TYR A 624 -11.96 -23.16 -22.82
C TYR A 624 -11.12 -24.14 -23.64
N HIS A 625 -11.75 -24.87 -24.55
CA HIS A 625 -11.04 -25.71 -25.53
C HIS A 625 -10.90 -24.90 -26.82
N ASP A 626 -9.66 -24.64 -27.25
CA ASP A 626 -9.42 -23.85 -28.46
C ASP A 626 -9.79 -24.66 -29.70
N PRO A 627 -10.80 -24.25 -30.50
CA PRO A 627 -11.13 -24.93 -31.75
C PRO A 627 -10.02 -24.75 -32.80
N GLU A 628 -9.19 -23.70 -32.67
CA GLU A 628 -8.07 -23.45 -33.57
C GLU A 628 -6.83 -24.20 -33.10
N LYS A 629 -6.27 -25.03 -33.99
CA LYS A 629 -5.07 -25.78 -33.67
C LYS A 629 -3.86 -24.87 -33.46
N ILE A 630 -2.97 -25.27 -32.57
CA ILE A 630 -1.71 -24.58 -32.26
C ILE A 630 -0.57 -25.25 -33.04
N PRO A 631 0.14 -24.55 -33.93
CA PRO A 631 1.29 -25.12 -34.63
C PRO A 631 2.49 -25.28 -33.68
N SER A 632 3.07 -26.48 -33.63
CA SER A 632 4.15 -26.81 -32.69
C SER A 632 5.39 -25.94 -32.87
N ASN A 633 5.74 -25.54 -34.10
CA ASN A 633 6.91 -24.70 -34.38
C ASN A 633 6.66 -23.19 -34.21
N GLY A 634 5.46 -22.78 -33.82
CA GLY A 634 5.07 -21.38 -33.72
C GLY A 634 5.02 -20.85 -32.29
N SER A 635 4.16 -19.86 -32.10
CA SER A 635 3.77 -19.38 -30.78
C SER A 635 2.28 -19.08 -30.75
N THR A 636 1.67 -19.11 -29.56
CA THR A 636 0.29 -18.68 -29.37
C THR A 636 0.15 -18.15 -27.95
N TYR A 637 -0.43 -16.97 -27.78
CA TYR A 637 -0.57 -16.30 -26.48
C TYR A 637 -2.04 -16.06 -26.20
N TYR A 638 -2.46 -16.28 -24.95
CA TYR A 638 -3.80 -15.99 -24.50
C TYR A 638 -3.79 -14.88 -23.45
N ARG A 639 -4.76 -13.96 -23.52
CA ARG A 639 -5.04 -12.96 -22.49
C ARG A 639 -6.53 -12.92 -22.24
N CYS A 640 -6.95 -12.82 -20.99
CA CYS A 640 -8.36 -12.67 -20.64
C CYS A 640 -8.52 -11.36 -19.90
N VAL A 641 -9.48 -10.56 -20.32
CA VAL A 641 -9.80 -9.28 -19.70
C VAL A 641 -11.30 -9.23 -19.42
N PRO A 642 -11.78 -8.45 -18.43
CA PRO A 642 -13.20 -8.17 -18.30
C PRO A 642 -13.74 -7.57 -19.59
N ALA A 643 -14.90 -8.03 -20.05
CA ALA A 643 -15.68 -7.26 -21.00
C ALA A 643 -16.11 -6.00 -20.24
N LYS A 644 -15.86 -4.80 -20.80
CA LYS A 644 -16.38 -3.57 -20.18
C LYS A 644 -17.87 -3.77 -19.89
N ASP A 645 -18.36 -3.31 -18.75
CA ASP A 645 -19.80 -3.17 -18.53
C ASP A 645 -20.33 -2.24 -19.63
N ILE A 646 -20.84 -2.81 -20.72
CA ILE A 646 -21.53 -2.06 -21.78
C ILE A 646 -22.81 -1.42 -21.19
N HIS A 647 -23.18 -1.78 -19.96
CA HIS A 647 -24.43 -1.38 -19.32
C HIS A 647 -24.34 -0.26 -18.27
N SER A 648 -23.18 0.36 -17.99
CA SER A 648 -23.10 1.32 -16.86
C SER A 648 -23.30 2.81 -17.19
N HIS A 649 -23.42 3.26 -18.45
CA HIS A 649 -23.72 4.69 -18.74
C HIS A 649 -24.49 4.94 -20.05
N LYS A 650 -25.72 4.44 -20.13
CA LYS A 650 -26.79 5.17 -20.83
C LYS A 650 -27.92 5.37 -19.83
N THR A 651 -27.86 6.46 -19.08
CA THR A 651 -29.03 7.02 -18.40
C THR A 651 -29.99 7.52 -19.48
N ASP A 652 -31.27 7.20 -19.31
CA ASP A 652 -32.40 7.52 -20.18
C ASP A 652 -32.72 9.04 -20.28
N GLU A 653 -31.74 9.88 -20.61
CA GLU A 653 -31.96 11.33 -20.85
C GLU A 653 -32.05 11.70 -22.35
N GLU A 654 -32.18 10.73 -23.26
CA GLU A 654 -32.44 10.97 -24.69
C GLU A 654 -33.64 10.16 -25.24
N LEU A 655 -34.70 10.04 -24.44
CA LEU A 655 -36.07 9.73 -24.87
C LEU A 655 -37.05 10.63 -24.10
#